data_AF-A0AAD7GFN3-F1
#
_entry.id   AF-A0AAD7GFN3-F1
#
_cell.length_a   1.000
_cell.length_b   1.000
_cell.length_c   1.000
_cell.angle_alpha   90.00
_cell.angle_beta   90.00
_cell.angle_gamma   90.00
#
_symmetry.space_group_name_H-M   'P 1'
#
loop_
_entity.id
_entity.type
_entity.pdbx_description
1 polymer ?
#
loop_
_entity_poly.entity_id
_entity_poly.type
_entity_poly.pdbx_seq_one_letter_code
_entity_poly.pdbx_strand_id
1 'polypeptide(L)'
;MICGTLHLGLITLHSILLIAGLARWEHRFVFPLEDQTTVSFWATALPTTIGTVYGSILVFLTQKLALNHNTRVAQTLTATHDSIASWAGLGSALATLYNQLSVPAYMLGTLNIAGYLACISFLHMITPAVISVPTFNATIFIPIGTSWLPKFDVVNSNATRDFMTVFPSQFLPWIGNLDSLQTLGLFNGSLYEVLDDGNLGKGNASVSAMGFNITCGYLPTAINASYSPDSGNDIFLDLGPFGTVYDVDVTKSYNPFTVIQITANNSIILYTTRDVLDSTGKRGPSLKLNQHSYTGDPIIPMQCLQCSKSLVPQSGTVTSPSRQLNASSLYPSIYKTQSLWRPSPLIDFSPQDSTLVGSDVWSSALTGPSDFVDLDQFSAQFTSIQEWVFSITHLGSVDQNYRYLMGYLDIDPMENVSEVTSLRLHEVENALSSLVATVFWIGGHIHPDVIQLDHTADTIEGVSYDPGIPPELVVGSTILGQEQLFVRLEINLLAIGLTLGASITLMMFCAPFLTKSRGHQSPIGSGLLHHIWFSRQYREQLACVSAGKQPTEFNLRTEGQQAVSLENSSPKRPVSTIKCRTHDLQGPRSSLQAEDKLISAHSSTNYSRVVCLALHIFLVLFHITLLGIFFTQREHTIVFPLNLQDVISFRTKFVATALGTIYYTMLLYLTQKLATHSNIRKYCTITTTHDKLSCWAGIGSSLSTLYQQISLPVSVWEAFSITAYLLALSALHVTTPALLSVETFNFSSSIVAPIQGGPQWNDSRYNTTLTYVQYVAEFLPWLRNLDDSQTQGLFNGSLYDVSTEIYPGGTANVSAVGFNITCGYISWSTVGAIGFGMYNVTLVPTSDYMIVEAPGSDILALHNPNSDNEPDLGLSNSIIGYTTNKLLDSDQNTGFPATDNDSDIPDLQLFKCSRAVVHQYGTLDTGTGRIIPSSLYPNLQKNHSKWDMYNSSDDNTNNSSTLLTGNSRLKCRQWATILSNLPFYGMILNGTFSVGSGDM
;
A
#
# COMPACT_ATOMS: atom_id res chain seq x y z
N MET A 1 24.11 -44.47 -36.01
CA MET A 1 23.28 -43.38 -36.59
C MET A 1 22.43 -42.70 -35.52
N ILE A 2 21.50 -43.37 -34.84
CA ILE A 2 20.60 -42.76 -33.83
C ILE A 2 21.34 -41.91 -32.79
N CYS A 3 22.45 -42.42 -32.23
CA CYS A 3 23.25 -41.66 -31.26
C CYS A 3 23.84 -40.37 -31.85
N GLY A 4 24.33 -40.41 -33.09
CA GLY A 4 24.86 -39.24 -33.78
C GLY A 4 23.77 -38.23 -34.14
N THR A 5 22.58 -38.69 -34.52
CA THR A 5 21.43 -37.81 -34.77
C THR A 5 20.94 -37.14 -33.49
N LEU A 6 20.99 -37.83 -32.35
CA LEU A 6 20.69 -37.20 -31.06
C LEU A 6 21.73 -36.13 -30.72
N HIS A 7 23.03 -36.43 -30.74
CA HIS A 7 24.05 -35.39 -30.50
C HIS A 7 23.93 -34.18 -31.43
N LEU A 8 23.66 -34.41 -32.73
CA LEU A 8 23.42 -33.33 -33.67
C LEU A 8 22.15 -32.54 -33.30
N GLY A 9 21.06 -33.22 -32.95
CA GLY A 9 19.82 -32.59 -32.50
C GLY A 9 20.01 -31.72 -31.26
N LEU A 10 20.82 -32.18 -30.29
CA LEU A 10 21.17 -31.41 -29.09
C LEU A 10 21.97 -30.13 -29.44
N ILE A 11 22.95 -30.24 -30.33
CA ILE A 11 23.72 -29.08 -30.82
C ILE A 11 22.80 -28.10 -31.56
N THR A 12 21.92 -28.59 -32.43
CA THR A 12 20.94 -27.77 -33.16
C THR A 12 19.98 -27.07 -32.20
N LEU A 13 19.44 -27.76 -31.19
CA LEU A 13 18.55 -27.18 -30.19
C LEU A 13 19.24 -26.03 -29.45
N HIS A 14 20.45 -26.24 -28.92
CA HIS A 14 21.19 -25.17 -28.23
C HIS A 14 21.57 -24.02 -29.16
N SER A 15 21.86 -24.30 -30.43
CA SER A 15 22.12 -23.26 -31.44
C SER A 15 20.87 -22.42 -31.72
N ILE A 16 19.69 -23.05 -31.82
CA ILE A 16 18.41 -22.34 -31.97
C ILE A 16 18.14 -21.46 -30.75
N LEU A 17 18.32 -21.97 -29.53
CA LEU A 17 18.14 -21.19 -28.30
C LEU A 17 19.15 -20.03 -28.21
N LEU A 18 20.40 -20.24 -28.63
CA LEU A 18 21.41 -19.18 -28.71
C LEU A 18 21.00 -18.09 -29.70
N ILE A 19 20.54 -18.46 -30.89
CA ILE A 19 20.04 -17.52 -31.90
C ILE A 19 18.81 -16.76 -31.39
N ALA A 20 17.88 -17.46 -30.74
CA ALA A 20 16.68 -16.84 -30.15
C ALA A 20 17.05 -15.79 -29.10
N GLY A 21 17.98 -16.11 -28.18
CA GLY A 21 18.47 -15.16 -27.18
C GLY A 21 19.27 -13.99 -27.78
N LEU A 22 20.12 -14.24 -28.77
CA LEU A 22 20.85 -13.17 -29.48
C LEU A 22 19.89 -12.24 -30.25
N ALA A 23 18.83 -12.80 -30.81
CA ALA A 23 17.77 -12.06 -31.50
C ALA A 23 16.73 -11.45 -30.54
N ARG A 24 16.87 -11.68 -29.23
CA ARG A 24 15.96 -11.19 -28.18
C ARG A 24 14.51 -11.61 -28.41
N TRP A 25 14.25 -12.81 -28.94
CA TRP A 25 12.89 -13.29 -29.18
C TRP A 25 12.09 -13.48 -27.90
N GLU A 26 12.77 -13.78 -26.79
CA GLU A 26 12.22 -13.85 -25.44
C GLU A 26 11.60 -12.52 -24.99
N HIS A 27 12.03 -11.39 -25.56
CA HIS A 27 11.50 -10.08 -25.24
C HIS A 27 10.01 -9.90 -25.56
N ARG A 28 9.44 -10.78 -26.39
CA ARG A 28 8.02 -10.76 -26.77
C ARG A 28 7.10 -11.47 -25.78
N PHE A 29 7.66 -12.26 -24.86
CA PHE A 29 6.89 -13.01 -23.88
C PHE A 29 6.93 -12.28 -22.53
N VAL A 30 5.85 -11.55 -22.27
CA VAL A 30 5.64 -10.80 -21.03
C VAL A 30 4.39 -11.38 -20.37
N PHE A 31 4.51 -11.74 -19.09
CA PHE A 31 3.45 -12.33 -18.29
C PHE A 31 3.13 -11.41 -17.11
N PRO A 32 1.85 -11.34 -16.68
CA PRO A 32 1.49 -10.63 -15.46
C PRO A 32 2.16 -11.28 -14.24
N LEU A 33 2.40 -10.49 -13.18
CA LEU A 33 3.06 -10.97 -11.95
C LEU A 33 2.32 -12.13 -11.28
N GLU A 34 0.99 -12.18 -11.41
CA GLU A 34 0.15 -13.24 -10.83
C GLU A 34 0.53 -14.63 -11.35
N ASP A 35 0.98 -14.71 -12.60
CA ASP A 35 1.43 -15.97 -13.23
C ASP A 35 2.90 -16.29 -12.95
N GLN A 36 3.64 -15.46 -12.20
CA GLN A 36 5.09 -15.58 -12.05
C GLN A 36 5.52 -16.94 -11.53
N THR A 37 4.87 -17.43 -10.47
CA THR A 37 5.24 -18.70 -9.82
C THR A 37 5.04 -19.88 -10.77
N THR A 38 3.89 -19.90 -11.45
CA THR A 38 3.54 -20.92 -12.44
C THR A 38 4.49 -20.89 -13.63
N VAL A 39 4.73 -19.72 -14.23
CA VAL A 39 5.61 -19.56 -15.39
C VAL A 39 7.06 -19.90 -15.03
N SER A 40 7.56 -19.44 -13.88
CA SER A 40 8.91 -19.74 -13.39
C SER A 40 9.11 -21.23 -13.12
N PHE A 41 8.11 -21.89 -12.52
CA PHE A 41 8.11 -23.33 -12.28
C PHE A 41 8.22 -24.08 -13.61
N TRP A 42 7.33 -23.82 -14.57
CA TRP A 42 7.33 -24.53 -15.86
C TRP A 42 8.57 -24.21 -16.71
N ALA A 43 9.03 -22.94 -16.70
CA ALA A 43 10.24 -22.51 -17.38
C ALA A 43 11.50 -23.25 -16.89
N THR A 44 11.52 -23.66 -15.61
CA THR A 44 12.67 -24.36 -15.02
C THR A 44 12.50 -25.88 -15.06
N ALA A 45 11.33 -26.39 -14.66
CA ALA A 45 11.07 -27.82 -14.48
C ALA A 45 10.99 -28.56 -15.82
N LEU A 46 10.36 -27.96 -16.84
CA LEU A 46 10.14 -28.62 -18.13
C LEU A 46 11.47 -28.87 -18.87
N PRO A 47 12.36 -27.88 -19.08
CA PRO A 47 13.65 -28.13 -19.74
C PRO A 47 14.52 -29.12 -18.96
N THR A 48 14.52 -29.04 -17.63
CA THR A 48 15.31 -29.95 -16.78
C THR A 48 14.83 -31.40 -16.91
N THR A 49 13.51 -31.61 -16.92
CA THR A 49 12.91 -32.94 -17.09
C THR A 49 13.22 -33.52 -18.47
N ILE A 50 13.00 -32.72 -19.53
CA ILE A 50 13.31 -33.13 -20.91
C ILE A 50 14.80 -33.43 -21.05
N GLY A 51 15.67 -32.56 -20.55
CA GLY A 51 17.13 -32.72 -20.59
C GLY A 51 17.58 -33.99 -19.87
N THR A 52 16.94 -34.37 -18.77
CA THR A 52 17.24 -35.59 -18.00
C THR A 52 16.86 -36.85 -18.76
N VAL A 53 15.64 -36.90 -19.31
CA VAL A 53 15.16 -38.04 -20.11
C VAL A 53 16.03 -38.19 -21.36
N TYR A 54 16.27 -37.07 -22.06
CA TYR A 54 17.10 -37.03 -23.26
C TYR A 54 18.54 -37.48 -22.97
N GLY A 55 19.16 -36.94 -21.92
CA GLY A 55 20.50 -37.30 -21.48
C GLY A 55 20.59 -38.79 -21.13
N SER A 56 19.60 -39.35 -20.45
CA SER A 56 19.55 -40.77 -20.09
C SER A 56 19.49 -41.69 -21.32
N ILE A 57 18.66 -41.36 -22.31
CA ILE A 57 18.59 -42.09 -23.59
C ILE A 57 19.94 -42.03 -24.32
N LEU A 58 20.56 -40.86 -24.31
CA LEU A 58 21.83 -40.59 -24.99
C LEU A 58 23.00 -41.34 -24.31
N VAL A 59 23.04 -41.41 -22.97
CA VAL A 59 23.98 -42.27 -22.22
C VAL A 59 23.74 -43.75 -22.53
N PHE A 60 22.49 -44.21 -22.53
CA PHE A 60 22.16 -45.60 -22.80
C PHE A 60 22.63 -46.04 -24.20
N LEU A 61 22.36 -45.22 -25.23
CA LEU A 61 22.76 -45.52 -26.60
C LEU A 61 24.27 -45.46 -26.79
N THR A 62 24.96 -44.52 -26.15
CA THR A 62 26.44 -44.45 -26.20
C THR A 62 27.09 -45.60 -25.46
N GLN A 63 26.58 -45.98 -24.29
CA GLN A 63 27.04 -47.16 -23.56
C GLN A 63 26.90 -48.41 -24.45
N LYS A 64 25.74 -48.61 -25.09
CA LYS A 64 25.52 -49.73 -26.01
C LYS A 64 26.48 -49.71 -27.20
N LEU A 65 26.73 -48.53 -27.77
CA LEU A 65 27.67 -48.35 -28.88
C LEU A 65 29.11 -48.65 -28.46
N ALA A 66 29.52 -48.20 -27.27
CA ALA A 66 30.85 -48.42 -26.72
C ALA A 66 31.09 -49.90 -26.39
N LEU A 67 30.09 -50.59 -25.82
CA LEU A 67 30.14 -52.04 -25.60
C LEU A 67 30.33 -52.79 -26.91
N ASN A 68 29.52 -52.47 -27.92
CA ASN A 68 29.65 -53.08 -29.25
C ASN A 68 31.04 -52.81 -29.86
N HIS A 69 31.56 -51.59 -29.70
CA HIS A 69 32.91 -51.25 -30.15
C HIS A 69 33.97 -52.11 -29.45
N ASN A 70 33.91 -52.24 -28.12
CA ASN A 70 34.89 -53.00 -27.35
C ASN A 70 34.86 -54.50 -27.64
N THR A 71 33.70 -55.06 -28.00
CA THR A 71 33.62 -56.48 -28.41
C THR A 71 34.25 -56.77 -29.77
N ARG A 72 34.40 -55.74 -30.62
CA ARG A 72 34.95 -55.87 -31.98
C ARG A 72 36.44 -55.55 -32.06
N VAL A 73 36.93 -54.68 -31.20
CA VAL A 73 38.34 -54.33 -31.17
C VAL A 73 39.06 -55.31 -30.25
N ALA A 74 40.16 -55.90 -30.72
CA ALA A 74 41.04 -56.68 -29.86
C ALA A 74 41.53 -55.81 -28.69
N GLN A 75 41.06 -56.13 -27.49
CA GLN A 75 41.37 -55.43 -26.25
C GLN A 75 41.78 -56.47 -25.19
N THR A 76 42.50 -56.00 -24.18
CA THR A 76 42.82 -56.83 -23.02
C THR A 76 41.55 -57.00 -22.17
N LEU A 77 41.43 -58.12 -21.47
CA LEU A 77 40.27 -58.37 -20.62
C LEU A 77 40.12 -57.28 -19.54
N THR A 78 41.25 -56.80 -19.02
CA THR A 78 41.30 -55.67 -18.08
C THR A 78 40.78 -54.37 -18.72
N ALA A 79 41.12 -54.09 -19.98
CA ALA A 79 40.62 -52.91 -20.69
C ALA A 79 39.09 -52.96 -20.90
N THR A 80 38.57 -54.12 -21.29
CA THR A 80 37.12 -54.31 -21.48
C THR A 80 36.38 -54.19 -20.15
N HIS A 81 36.91 -54.81 -19.08
CA HIS A 81 36.37 -54.69 -17.73
C HIS A 81 36.31 -53.23 -17.26
N ASP A 82 37.44 -52.50 -17.36
CA ASP A 82 37.52 -51.13 -16.89
C ASP A 82 36.64 -50.19 -17.74
N SER A 83 36.51 -50.45 -19.05
CA SER A 83 35.56 -49.72 -19.88
C SER A 83 34.10 -49.98 -19.47
N ILE A 84 33.70 -51.23 -19.23
CA ILE A 84 32.35 -51.57 -18.75
C ILE A 84 32.09 -50.91 -17.40
N ALA A 85 33.04 -50.99 -16.46
CA ALA A 85 32.93 -50.40 -15.13
C ALA A 85 32.81 -48.87 -15.18
N SER A 86 33.52 -48.21 -16.11
CA SER A 86 33.44 -46.75 -16.27
C SER A 86 32.08 -46.25 -16.76
N TRP A 87 31.29 -47.07 -17.44
CA TRP A 87 29.93 -46.68 -17.88
C TRP A 87 28.88 -46.76 -16.77
N ALA A 88 29.20 -47.30 -15.59
CA ALA A 88 28.28 -47.35 -14.45
C ALA A 88 28.02 -45.97 -13.81
N GLY A 89 28.71 -44.91 -14.25
CA GLY A 89 28.46 -43.53 -13.82
C GLY A 89 29.74 -42.70 -13.75
N LEU A 90 29.59 -41.38 -13.56
CA LEU A 90 30.74 -40.48 -13.51
C LEU A 90 31.72 -40.85 -12.38
N GLY A 91 31.22 -41.20 -11.20
CA GLY A 91 32.04 -41.63 -10.07
C GLY A 91 32.85 -42.89 -10.36
N SER A 92 32.26 -43.90 -11.01
CA SER A 92 32.98 -45.12 -11.40
C SER A 92 33.97 -44.86 -12.53
N ALA A 93 33.65 -43.98 -13.47
CA ALA A 93 34.56 -43.55 -14.51
C ALA A 93 35.81 -42.86 -13.94
N LEU A 94 35.63 -41.94 -12.99
CA LEU A 94 36.74 -41.24 -12.32
C LEU A 94 37.57 -42.17 -11.45
N ALA A 95 36.95 -43.06 -10.69
CA ALA A 95 37.66 -44.08 -9.90
C ALA A 95 38.46 -45.04 -10.80
N THR A 96 37.88 -45.45 -11.93
CA THR A 96 38.56 -46.29 -12.92
C THR A 96 39.72 -45.53 -13.56
N LEU A 97 39.53 -44.26 -13.92
CA LEU A 97 40.58 -43.40 -14.46
C LEU A 97 41.73 -43.25 -13.45
N TYR A 98 41.42 -43.05 -12.17
CA TYR A 98 42.41 -43.00 -11.10
C TYR A 98 43.19 -44.32 -10.96
N ASN A 99 42.49 -45.45 -10.97
CA ASN A 99 43.14 -46.77 -10.93
C ASN A 99 44.00 -47.02 -12.18
N GLN A 100 43.58 -46.51 -13.33
CA GLN A 100 44.32 -46.58 -14.58
C GLN A 100 45.62 -45.75 -14.54
N LEU A 101 45.69 -44.67 -13.74
CA LEU A 101 46.95 -43.94 -13.51
C LEU A 101 48.04 -44.83 -12.88
N SER A 102 47.64 -45.85 -12.12
CA SER A 102 48.58 -46.80 -11.50
C SER A 102 48.95 -47.96 -12.44
N VAL A 103 47.99 -48.46 -13.23
CA VAL A 103 48.21 -49.56 -14.19
C VAL A 103 47.50 -49.24 -15.51
N PRO A 104 48.19 -48.65 -16.50
CA PRO A 104 47.58 -48.25 -17.76
C PRO A 104 47.26 -49.47 -18.62
N ALA A 105 45.98 -49.78 -18.78
CA ALA A 105 45.46 -50.75 -19.74
C ALA A 105 44.58 -50.08 -20.82
N TYR A 106 43.84 -49.02 -20.45
CA TYR A 106 42.90 -48.32 -21.35
C TYR A 106 42.62 -46.87 -20.90
N MET A 107 43.68 -46.09 -20.60
CA MET A 107 43.55 -44.71 -20.11
C MET A 107 42.71 -43.81 -21.02
N LEU A 108 42.99 -43.78 -22.34
CA LEU A 108 42.32 -42.84 -23.24
C LEU A 108 40.83 -43.13 -23.39
N GLY A 109 40.44 -44.40 -23.42
CA GLY A 109 39.03 -44.78 -23.50
C GLY A 109 38.27 -44.49 -22.20
N THR A 110 38.88 -44.77 -21.04
CA THR A 110 38.28 -44.43 -19.74
C THR A 110 38.22 -42.91 -19.52
N LEU A 111 39.22 -42.15 -19.96
CA LEU A 111 39.20 -40.69 -19.98
C LEU A 111 38.08 -40.14 -20.88
N ASN A 112 37.89 -40.69 -22.08
CA ASN A 112 36.80 -40.30 -22.97
C ASN A 112 35.43 -40.57 -22.34
N ILE A 113 35.25 -41.70 -21.67
CA ILE A 113 33.99 -42.04 -20.97
C ILE A 113 33.77 -41.10 -19.78
N ALA A 114 34.80 -40.84 -18.97
CA ALA A 114 34.72 -39.91 -17.86
C ALA A 114 34.41 -38.48 -18.34
N GLY A 115 35.09 -37.99 -19.37
CA GLY A 115 34.83 -36.68 -19.99
C GLY A 115 33.43 -36.58 -20.57
N TYR A 116 32.94 -37.65 -21.21
CA TYR A 116 31.57 -37.74 -21.72
C TYR A 116 30.52 -37.63 -20.60
N LEU A 117 30.65 -38.45 -19.56
CA LEU A 117 29.73 -38.42 -18.42
C LEU A 117 29.81 -37.11 -17.63
N ALA A 118 30.99 -36.49 -17.55
CA ALA A 118 31.17 -35.17 -16.94
C ALA A 118 30.43 -34.09 -17.73
N CYS A 119 30.55 -34.08 -19.06
CA CYS A 119 29.83 -33.13 -19.91
C CYS A 119 28.31 -33.30 -19.83
N ILE A 120 27.78 -34.53 -19.75
CA ILE A 120 26.34 -34.76 -19.54
C ILE A 120 25.89 -34.26 -18.18
N SER A 121 26.67 -34.54 -17.13
CA SER A 121 26.38 -34.06 -15.78
C SER A 121 26.37 -32.52 -15.74
N PHE A 122 27.33 -31.89 -16.41
CA PHE A 122 27.42 -30.44 -16.54
C PHE A 122 26.24 -29.84 -17.30
N LEU A 123 25.84 -30.44 -18.43
CA LEU A 123 24.64 -30.07 -19.17
C LEU A 123 23.39 -30.13 -18.28
N HIS A 124 23.23 -31.21 -17.53
CA HIS A 124 22.11 -31.38 -16.61
C HIS A 124 22.09 -30.30 -15.51
N MET A 125 23.24 -29.95 -14.93
CA MET A 125 23.33 -28.90 -13.91
C MET A 125 23.04 -27.49 -14.44
N ILE A 126 23.38 -27.19 -15.70
CA ILE A 126 23.19 -25.86 -16.29
C ILE A 126 21.81 -25.68 -16.91
N THR A 127 21.14 -26.77 -17.30
CA THR A 127 19.82 -26.71 -17.96
C THR A 127 18.78 -25.85 -17.21
N PRO A 128 18.65 -25.92 -15.86
CA PRO A 128 17.73 -25.05 -15.12
C PRO A 128 18.05 -23.56 -15.21
N ALA A 129 19.29 -23.19 -15.52
CA ALA A 129 19.75 -21.80 -15.62
C ALA A 129 19.66 -21.22 -17.04
N VAL A 130 19.27 -22.02 -18.04
CA VAL A 130 19.13 -21.57 -19.44
C VAL A 130 18.00 -20.56 -19.60
N ILE A 131 16.95 -20.68 -18.79
CA ILE A 131 15.77 -19.83 -18.82
C ILE A 131 15.57 -19.24 -17.41
N SER A 132 15.54 -17.91 -17.33
CA SER A 132 15.13 -17.16 -16.14
C SER A 132 13.87 -16.36 -16.45
N VAL A 133 13.14 -15.95 -15.41
CA VAL A 133 11.95 -15.11 -15.56
C VAL A 133 12.10 -13.90 -14.63
N PRO A 134 12.94 -12.91 -14.98
CA PRO A 134 13.12 -11.70 -14.18
C PRO A 134 11.87 -10.81 -14.21
N THR A 135 11.67 -10.06 -13.13
CA THR A 135 10.62 -9.03 -13.02
C THR A 135 11.13 -7.66 -13.49
N PHE A 136 10.28 -6.86 -14.14
CA PHE A 136 10.57 -5.49 -14.54
C PHE A 136 9.35 -4.58 -14.38
N ASN A 137 9.57 -3.28 -14.15
CA ASN A 137 8.50 -2.29 -14.08
C ASN A 137 8.08 -1.88 -15.50
N ALA A 138 6.80 -1.97 -15.81
CA ALA A 138 6.23 -1.41 -17.03
C ALA A 138 5.00 -0.57 -16.70
N THR A 139 4.83 0.55 -17.41
CA THR A 139 3.66 1.40 -17.28
C THR A 139 2.56 0.89 -18.22
N ILE A 140 1.42 0.46 -17.66
CA ILE A 140 0.20 0.13 -18.42
C ILE A 140 -0.73 1.32 -18.36
N PHE A 141 -1.37 1.60 -19.49
CA PHE A 141 -2.44 2.58 -19.61
C PHE A 141 -3.79 1.86 -19.46
N ILE A 142 -4.49 2.09 -18.35
CA ILE A 142 -5.79 1.48 -18.05
C ILE A 142 -6.86 2.57 -18.13
N PRO A 143 -7.96 2.38 -18.89
CA PRO A 143 -9.09 3.30 -18.84
C PRO A 143 -9.80 3.17 -17.48
N ILE A 144 -9.96 4.28 -16.77
CA ILE A 144 -10.69 4.38 -15.51
C ILE A 144 -11.87 5.32 -15.72
N GLY A 145 -13.03 4.93 -15.17
CA GLY A 145 -14.21 5.79 -15.13
C GLY A 145 -13.91 7.04 -14.33
N THR A 146 -14.30 8.18 -14.88
CA THR A 146 -14.35 9.43 -14.13
C THR A 146 -15.81 9.82 -13.96
N SER A 147 -16.15 10.31 -12.78
CA SER A 147 -17.47 10.84 -12.48
C SER A 147 -17.35 12.36 -12.21
N TRP A 148 -18.49 13.05 -12.12
CA TRP A 148 -18.64 14.35 -11.42
C TRP A 148 -18.65 15.68 -12.19
N LEU A 149 -18.59 15.70 -13.52
CA LEU A 149 -18.95 16.95 -14.23
C LEU A 149 -20.46 16.97 -14.51
N PRO A 150 -21.26 17.84 -13.85
CA PRO A 150 -22.66 18.00 -14.21
C PRO A 150 -22.72 18.46 -15.67
N LYS A 151 -23.59 17.83 -16.47
CA LYS A 151 -23.79 18.24 -17.85
C LYS A 151 -24.43 19.62 -17.88
N PHE A 152 -23.67 20.64 -18.27
CA PHE A 152 -24.13 22.04 -18.36
C PHE A 152 -25.02 22.32 -19.59
N ASP A 153 -25.56 21.28 -20.25
CA ASP A 153 -26.46 21.45 -21.39
C ASP A 153 -27.80 22.03 -20.92
N VAL A 154 -27.83 23.37 -20.87
CA VAL A 154 -29.01 24.24 -20.86
C VAL A 154 -29.83 24.19 -19.57
N VAL A 155 -29.46 25.07 -18.63
CA VAL A 155 -30.16 25.38 -17.37
C VAL A 155 -31.45 26.19 -17.59
N ASN A 156 -32.30 25.80 -18.56
CA ASN A 156 -33.54 26.52 -18.85
C ASN A 156 -34.76 25.99 -18.08
N SER A 157 -34.61 24.98 -17.21
CA SER A 157 -35.70 24.53 -16.34
C SER A 157 -35.69 25.30 -15.03
N ASN A 158 -36.84 25.90 -14.69
CA ASN A 158 -37.05 26.60 -13.41
C ASN A 158 -36.70 25.72 -12.19
N ALA A 159 -36.86 24.39 -12.30
CA ALA A 159 -36.53 23.44 -11.23
C ALA A 159 -35.02 23.41 -10.88
N THR A 160 -34.14 23.47 -11.89
CA THR A 160 -32.68 23.50 -11.65
C THR A 160 -32.26 24.83 -11.02
N ARG A 161 -32.93 25.93 -11.39
CA ARG A 161 -32.72 27.22 -10.75
C ARG A 161 -33.10 27.20 -9.27
N ASP A 162 -34.27 26.67 -8.94
CA ASP A 162 -34.78 26.65 -7.56
C ASP A 162 -33.93 25.71 -6.68
N PHE A 163 -33.44 24.59 -7.24
CA PHE A 163 -32.49 23.72 -6.54
C PHE A 163 -31.14 24.38 -6.25
N MET A 164 -30.59 25.12 -7.23
CA MET A 164 -29.27 25.76 -7.12
C MET A 164 -29.27 27.05 -6.28
N THR A 165 -30.44 27.62 -5.97
CA THR A 165 -30.57 28.86 -5.16
C THR A 165 -30.70 28.58 -3.68
N VAL A 166 -31.60 27.66 -3.31
CA VAL A 166 -32.03 27.51 -1.91
C VAL A 166 -31.02 26.71 -1.09
N PHE A 167 -30.53 25.60 -1.62
CA PHE A 167 -29.69 24.67 -0.85
C PHE A 167 -28.22 25.11 -0.73
N PRO A 168 -27.54 25.54 -1.81
CA PRO A 168 -26.10 25.81 -1.73
C PRO A 168 -25.75 26.95 -0.75
N SER A 169 -26.61 27.97 -0.67
CA SER A 169 -26.39 29.11 0.23
C SER A 169 -26.19 28.64 1.67
N GLN A 170 -26.94 27.62 2.13
CA GLN A 170 -26.87 27.11 3.51
C GLN A 170 -25.59 26.33 3.84
N PHE A 171 -24.89 25.80 2.84
CA PHE A 171 -23.69 24.98 3.01
C PHE A 171 -22.39 25.75 2.76
N LEU A 172 -22.44 26.94 2.16
CA LEU A 172 -21.26 27.72 1.81
C LEU A 172 -20.32 28.04 2.98
N PRO A 173 -20.80 28.43 4.18
CA PRO A 173 -19.92 28.71 5.31
C PRO A 173 -19.12 27.47 5.78
N TRP A 174 -19.65 26.27 5.50
CA TRP A 174 -18.98 25.03 5.82
C TRP A 174 -17.86 24.76 4.83
N ILE A 175 -18.12 24.91 3.52
CA ILE A 175 -17.13 24.58 2.47
C ILE A 175 -15.89 25.44 2.51
N GLY A 176 -16.01 26.74 2.85
CA GLY A 176 -14.85 27.61 3.04
C GLY A 176 -13.85 27.10 4.09
N ASN A 177 -14.28 26.18 4.97
CA ASN A 177 -13.48 25.59 6.03
C ASN A 177 -13.15 24.09 5.82
N LEU A 178 -13.67 23.46 4.76
CA LEU A 178 -13.40 22.04 4.49
C LEU A 178 -12.00 21.87 3.90
N ASP A 179 -11.34 20.78 4.27
CA ASP A 179 -10.08 20.38 3.63
C ASP A 179 -10.35 19.99 2.16
N SER A 180 -9.34 20.20 1.33
CA SER A 180 -9.24 19.73 -0.06
C SER A 180 -9.60 18.25 -0.27
N LEU A 181 -9.47 17.39 0.76
CA LEU A 181 -9.90 15.98 0.73
C LEU A 181 -11.43 15.80 0.84
N GLN A 182 -12.14 16.78 1.39
CA GLN A 182 -13.60 16.77 1.53
C GLN A 182 -14.29 17.50 0.36
N THR A 183 -13.53 18.28 -0.41
CA THR A 183 -14.01 18.98 -1.62
C THR A 183 -13.48 18.34 -2.91
N LEU A 184 -13.45 17.00 -2.97
CA LEU A 184 -12.98 16.29 -4.17
C LEU A 184 -13.80 16.72 -5.39
N GLY A 185 -13.10 17.13 -6.45
CA GLY A 185 -13.72 17.68 -7.65
C GLY A 185 -13.88 19.21 -7.65
N LEU A 186 -13.44 19.93 -6.61
CA LEU A 186 -13.39 21.39 -6.54
C LEU A 186 -11.97 21.88 -6.21
N PHE A 187 -11.44 22.80 -7.02
CA PHE A 187 -10.14 23.43 -6.76
C PHE A 187 -10.05 24.84 -7.36
N ASN A 188 -9.82 25.88 -6.54
CA ASN A 188 -9.56 27.27 -6.95
C ASN A 188 -10.48 27.82 -8.05
N GLY A 189 -11.79 27.65 -7.91
CA GLY A 189 -12.75 28.12 -8.91
C GLY A 189 -12.90 27.22 -10.13
N SER A 190 -12.35 26.01 -10.09
CA SER A 190 -12.52 24.97 -11.10
C SER A 190 -13.20 23.75 -10.52
N LEU A 191 -14.10 23.15 -11.30
CA LEU A 191 -14.61 21.80 -11.07
C LEU A 191 -13.80 20.81 -11.88
N TYR A 192 -13.40 19.68 -11.31
CA TYR A 192 -12.66 18.66 -12.02
C TYR A 192 -13.28 17.28 -11.82
N GLU A 193 -13.11 16.39 -12.80
CA GLU A 193 -13.63 15.03 -12.68
C GLU A 193 -12.87 14.23 -11.61
N VAL A 194 -13.59 13.44 -10.82
CA VAL A 194 -12.99 12.58 -9.79
C VAL A 194 -12.91 11.14 -10.32
N LEU A 195 -11.82 10.44 -9.98
CA LEU A 195 -11.61 9.04 -10.36
C LEU A 195 -12.55 8.14 -9.55
N ASP A 196 -13.22 7.19 -10.21
CA ASP A 196 -14.08 6.21 -9.55
C ASP A 196 -13.30 5.32 -8.57
N ASP A 197 -13.93 5.03 -7.43
CA ASP A 197 -13.41 4.23 -6.31
C ASP A 197 -12.99 2.80 -6.69
N GLY A 198 -13.49 2.29 -7.81
CA GLY A 198 -13.54 0.87 -8.11
C GLY A 198 -12.22 0.17 -8.36
N ASN A 199 -11.10 0.87 -8.66
CA ASN A 199 -9.77 0.26 -8.88
C ASN A 199 -8.65 1.32 -9.00
N LEU A 200 -8.41 2.09 -7.92
CA LEU A 200 -7.40 3.15 -7.94
C LEU A 200 -5.99 2.54 -7.87
N GLY A 201 -5.42 2.24 -9.03
CA GLY A 201 -4.00 1.90 -9.16
C GLY A 201 -3.09 3.05 -8.67
N LYS A 202 -1.78 2.81 -8.49
CA LYS A 202 -0.84 3.89 -8.23
C LYS A 202 -0.47 4.58 -9.55
N GLY A 203 -0.72 5.88 -9.68
CA GLY A 203 -0.41 6.64 -10.90
C GLY A 203 -1.06 8.03 -10.94
N ASN A 204 -0.78 8.77 -12.00
CA ASN A 204 -1.43 10.06 -12.29
C ASN A 204 -2.39 9.87 -13.47
N ALA A 205 -3.61 10.37 -13.35
CA ALA A 205 -4.60 10.38 -14.40
C ALA A 205 -4.83 11.81 -14.90
N SER A 206 -5.04 11.98 -16.20
CA SER A 206 -5.41 13.28 -16.77
C SER A 206 -6.93 13.44 -16.72
N VAL A 207 -7.44 14.35 -15.91
CA VAL A 207 -8.89 14.60 -15.78
C VAL A 207 -9.29 15.85 -16.55
N SER A 208 -10.53 15.88 -17.02
CA SER A 208 -11.13 17.12 -17.51
C SER A 208 -11.48 18.02 -16.33
N ALA A 209 -11.43 19.33 -16.55
CA ALA A 209 -11.87 20.32 -15.59
C ALA A 209 -12.61 21.48 -16.28
N MET A 210 -13.45 22.17 -15.53
CA MET A 210 -14.20 23.34 -15.94
C MET A 210 -13.90 24.49 -14.99
N GLY A 211 -13.23 25.52 -15.48
CA GLY A 211 -12.92 26.73 -14.72
C GLY A 211 -13.97 27.81 -14.91
N PHE A 212 -14.38 28.45 -13.81
CA PHE A 212 -15.26 29.62 -13.82
C PHE A 212 -14.44 30.90 -13.86
N ASN A 213 -14.07 31.37 -15.05
CA ASN A 213 -13.27 32.58 -15.19
C ASN A 213 -14.17 33.83 -15.10
N ILE A 214 -14.01 34.62 -14.04
CA ILE A 214 -14.75 35.85 -13.83
C ILE A 214 -13.87 37.06 -14.08
N THR A 215 -14.34 37.96 -14.93
CA THR A 215 -13.67 39.23 -15.23
C THR A 215 -14.51 40.39 -14.74
N CYS A 216 -13.94 41.23 -13.88
CA CYS A 216 -14.56 42.42 -13.34
C CYS A 216 -13.98 43.67 -14.02
N GLY A 217 -14.86 44.59 -14.37
CA GLY A 217 -14.53 45.90 -14.91
C GLY A 217 -15.30 47.00 -14.19
N TYR A 218 -14.93 48.26 -14.45
CA TYR A 218 -15.72 49.39 -13.97
C TYR A 218 -16.84 49.71 -14.95
N LEU A 219 -17.96 50.22 -14.43
CA LEU A 219 -19.06 50.68 -15.28
C LEU A 219 -18.75 52.10 -15.79
N PRO A 220 -18.62 52.33 -17.10
CA PRO A 220 -18.22 53.64 -17.64
C PRO A 220 -19.28 54.73 -17.50
N THR A 221 -20.55 54.38 -17.22
CA THR A 221 -21.71 55.28 -17.27
C THR A 221 -22.53 55.37 -15.98
N ALA A 222 -22.05 54.87 -14.85
CA ALA A 222 -22.69 55.13 -13.55
C ALA A 222 -22.45 56.61 -13.17
N ILE A 223 -23.32 57.50 -13.63
CA ILE A 223 -23.05 58.94 -13.60
C ILE A 223 -23.60 59.58 -12.32
N ASN A 224 -24.72 59.09 -11.78
CA ASN A 224 -25.34 59.68 -10.59
C ASN A 224 -25.99 58.61 -9.70
N ALA A 225 -25.75 58.72 -8.39
CA ALA A 225 -26.60 58.11 -7.38
C ALA A 225 -27.41 59.22 -6.70
N SER A 226 -28.72 59.06 -6.64
CA SER A 226 -29.64 59.97 -5.97
C SER A 226 -30.34 59.26 -4.83
N TYR A 227 -30.59 59.97 -3.73
CA TYR A 227 -31.37 59.44 -2.62
C TYR A 227 -32.86 59.36 -3.00
N SER A 228 -33.54 58.27 -2.63
CA SER A 228 -35.00 58.19 -2.66
C SER A 228 -35.59 58.99 -1.50
N PRO A 229 -36.26 60.12 -1.75
CA PRO A 229 -36.89 60.87 -0.66
C PRO A 229 -38.07 60.12 -0.02
N ASP A 230 -38.66 59.15 -0.73
CA ASP A 230 -39.93 58.52 -0.34
C ASP A 230 -39.76 57.25 0.51
N SER A 231 -38.66 56.52 0.36
CA SER A 231 -38.42 55.26 1.08
C SER A 231 -37.44 55.37 2.24
N GLY A 232 -36.93 56.58 2.49
CA GLY A 232 -36.28 56.94 3.75
C GLY A 232 -34.90 56.32 3.98
N ASN A 233 -34.48 55.29 3.23
CA ASN A 233 -33.18 54.63 3.33
C ASN A 233 -32.64 54.11 1.99
N ASP A 234 -33.22 54.46 0.84
CA ASP A 234 -32.82 53.82 -0.42
C ASP A 234 -32.00 54.73 -1.33
N ILE A 235 -30.93 54.19 -1.90
CA ILE A 235 -30.14 54.86 -2.95
C ILE A 235 -30.64 54.39 -4.30
N PHE A 236 -31.04 55.35 -5.14
CA PHE A 236 -31.32 55.13 -6.54
C PHE A 236 -30.04 55.30 -7.38
N LEU A 237 -29.64 54.22 -8.03
CA LEU A 237 -28.52 54.22 -8.97
C LEU A 237 -29.02 54.45 -10.39
N ASP A 238 -28.66 55.60 -10.98
CA ASP A 238 -28.88 55.84 -12.40
C ASP A 238 -27.70 55.29 -13.20
N LEU A 239 -27.92 54.14 -13.85
CA LEU A 239 -26.93 53.48 -14.69
C LEU A 239 -26.85 54.12 -16.10
N GLY A 240 -27.58 55.20 -16.34
CA GLY A 240 -27.57 55.98 -17.59
C GLY A 240 -28.55 55.40 -18.63
N PRO A 241 -28.12 55.07 -19.85
CA PRO A 241 -29.01 54.65 -20.95
C PRO A 241 -29.79 53.35 -20.69
N PHE A 242 -29.49 52.65 -19.59
CA PHE A 242 -30.15 51.42 -19.18
C PHE A 242 -31.49 51.64 -18.47
N GLY A 243 -31.86 52.90 -18.16
CA GLY A 243 -33.22 53.32 -17.79
C GLY A 243 -33.81 52.69 -16.51
N THR A 244 -33.00 51.96 -15.74
CA THR A 244 -33.45 51.22 -14.56
C THR A 244 -32.87 51.86 -13.31
N VAL A 245 -33.79 52.32 -12.46
CA VAL A 245 -33.52 52.83 -11.13
C VAL A 245 -33.58 51.63 -10.19
N TYR A 246 -32.43 51.24 -9.64
CA TYR A 246 -32.36 50.19 -8.63
C TYR A 246 -32.39 50.80 -7.25
N ASP A 247 -33.22 50.20 -6.41
CA ASP A 247 -33.37 50.52 -5.01
C ASP A 247 -32.30 49.77 -4.21
N VAL A 248 -31.39 50.51 -3.56
CA VAL A 248 -30.36 49.95 -2.68
C VAL A 248 -30.64 50.36 -1.27
N ASP A 249 -31.07 49.40 -0.45
CA ASP A 249 -31.27 49.59 0.98
C ASP A 249 -29.94 49.97 1.67
N VAL A 250 -29.83 51.24 2.09
CA VAL A 250 -28.65 51.81 2.76
C VAL A 250 -28.45 51.20 4.15
N THR A 251 -29.46 50.57 4.75
CA THR A 251 -29.25 49.88 6.04
C THR A 251 -28.30 48.68 5.90
N LYS A 252 -28.18 48.11 4.70
CA LYS A 252 -27.18 47.07 4.36
C LYS A 252 -25.79 47.63 4.00
N SER A 253 -25.63 48.95 3.92
CA SER A 253 -24.39 49.67 3.53
C SER A 253 -23.20 49.47 4.48
N TYR A 254 -23.44 48.95 5.70
CA TYR A 254 -22.37 48.57 6.62
C TYR A 254 -21.65 47.27 6.20
N ASN A 255 -22.19 46.51 5.23
CA ASN A 255 -21.48 45.37 4.66
C ASN A 255 -20.43 45.85 3.65
N PRO A 256 -19.18 45.36 3.72
CA PRO A 256 -18.10 45.75 2.81
C PRO A 256 -18.38 45.38 1.35
N PHE A 257 -19.29 44.43 1.12
CA PHE A 257 -19.81 44.05 -0.19
C PHE A 257 -21.33 43.97 -0.14
N THR A 258 -21.98 44.62 -1.10
CA THR A 258 -23.41 44.44 -1.39
C THR A 258 -23.56 44.08 -2.86
N VAL A 259 -24.14 42.92 -3.14
CA VAL A 259 -24.48 42.49 -4.50
C VAL A 259 -25.84 43.06 -4.86
N ILE A 260 -25.94 43.73 -6.00
CA ILE A 260 -27.23 44.16 -6.54
C ILE A 260 -27.49 43.34 -7.79
N GLN A 261 -28.58 42.58 -7.77
CA GLN A 261 -28.92 41.71 -8.87
C GLN A 261 -29.37 42.53 -10.08
N ILE A 262 -28.49 42.63 -11.07
CA ILE A 262 -28.85 43.12 -12.41
C ILE A 262 -28.48 42.00 -13.37
N THR A 263 -29.41 41.06 -13.51
CA THR A 263 -29.20 39.90 -14.37
C THR A 263 -29.39 40.30 -15.83
N ALA A 264 -28.29 40.54 -16.54
CA ALA A 264 -28.30 40.44 -17.98
C ALA A 264 -27.03 39.71 -18.44
N ASN A 265 -27.23 38.63 -19.19
CA ASN A 265 -26.19 37.97 -19.99
C ASN A 265 -24.88 37.65 -19.21
N ASN A 266 -24.93 36.70 -18.27
CA ASN A 266 -23.74 36.19 -17.56
C ASN A 266 -22.96 37.26 -16.77
N SER A 267 -23.60 38.36 -16.37
CA SER A 267 -22.96 39.41 -15.59
C SER A 267 -23.71 39.71 -14.28
N ILE A 268 -22.96 40.22 -13.31
CA ILE A 268 -23.45 40.76 -12.05
C ILE A 268 -22.86 42.15 -11.85
N ILE A 269 -23.55 42.96 -11.05
CA ILE A 269 -23.04 44.25 -10.60
C ILE A 269 -22.86 44.18 -9.08
N LEU A 270 -21.65 44.46 -8.62
CA LEU A 270 -21.24 44.45 -7.23
C LEU A 270 -20.93 45.87 -6.78
N TYR A 271 -21.34 46.19 -5.57
CA TYR A 271 -21.00 47.44 -4.91
C TYR A 271 -20.15 47.12 -3.70
N THR A 272 -19.09 47.89 -3.51
CA THR A 272 -18.22 47.75 -2.35
C THR A 272 -17.86 49.13 -1.82
N THR A 273 -17.85 49.23 -0.50
CA THR A 273 -17.38 50.40 0.25
C THR A 273 -15.87 50.34 0.49
N ARG A 274 -15.22 49.19 0.20
CA ARG A 274 -13.78 48.98 0.30
C ARG A 274 -13.08 49.39 -0.99
N ASP A 275 -11.85 49.89 -0.87
CA ASP A 275 -11.06 50.27 -2.04
C ASP A 275 -10.51 49.06 -2.76
N VAL A 276 -11.03 48.80 -3.96
CA VAL A 276 -10.51 47.81 -4.90
C VAL A 276 -9.46 48.45 -5.80
N LEU A 277 -8.22 47.97 -5.67
CA LEU A 277 -7.07 48.34 -6.46
C LEU A 277 -6.80 47.28 -7.52
N ASP A 278 -6.43 47.69 -8.74
CA ASP A 278 -5.94 46.73 -9.72
C ASP A 278 -4.49 46.28 -9.43
N SER A 279 -3.93 45.40 -10.26
CA SER A 279 -2.55 44.90 -10.10
C SER A 279 -1.47 45.98 -10.22
N THR A 280 -1.81 47.19 -10.67
CA THR A 280 -0.90 48.35 -10.72
C THR A 280 -1.05 49.28 -9.52
N GLY A 281 -1.93 48.93 -8.57
CA GLY A 281 -2.27 49.78 -7.43
C GLY A 281 -3.23 50.92 -7.78
N LYS A 282 -3.83 50.90 -8.98
CA LYS A 282 -4.78 51.93 -9.41
C LYS A 282 -6.15 51.64 -8.82
N ARG A 283 -6.72 52.63 -8.13
CA ARG A 283 -8.08 52.58 -7.59
C ARG A 283 -9.13 52.67 -8.71
N GLY A 284 -10.16 51.84 -8.63
CA GLY A 284 -11.33 51.92 -9.50
C GLY A 284 -12.11 53.23 -9.32
N PRO A 285 -12.92 53.64 -10.30
CA PRO A 285 -13.73 54.86 -10.18
C PRO A 285 -14.69 54.75 -9.00
N SER A 286 -14.64 55.74 -8.10
CA SER A 286 -15.54 55.85 -6.97
C SER A 286 -16.79 56.65 -7.34
N LEU A 287 -17.96 56.11 -7.05
CA LEU A 287 -19.22 56.81 -7.11
C LEU A 287 -19.32 57.75 -5.90
N LYS A 288 -19.51 59.04 -6.16
CA LYS A 288 -19.80 60.03 -5.13
C LYS A 288 -21.30 60.15 -5.01
N LEU A 289 -21.85 59.83 -3.84
CA LEU A 289 -23.25 60.08 -3.54
C LEU A 289 -23.46 61.60 -3.43
N ASN A 290 -24.41 62.14 -4.20
CA ASN A 290 -24.79 63.54 -4.08
C ASN A 290 -25.54 63.73 -2.76
N GLN A 291 -24.87 64.31 -1.78
CA GLN A 291 -25.34 64.50 -0.41
C GLN A 291 -26.67 65.27 -0.39
N HIS A 292 -27.75 64.67 0.09
CA HIS A 292 -28.86 65.37 0.73
C HIS A 292 -28.79 65.02 2.22
N SER A 293 -27.92 65.73 2.93
CA SER A 293 -27.57 65.45 4.32
C SER A 293 -28.76 65.75 5.24
N TYR A 294 -29.33 64.72 5.85
CA TYR A 294 -30.17 64.86 7.04
C TYR A 294 -29.41 64.52 8.34
N THR A 295 -28.25 63.84 8.29
CA THR A 295 -27.55 63.34 9.50
C THR A 295 -26.08 63.76 9.69
N GLY A 296 -25.44 64.44 8.72
CA GLY A 296 -24.05 64.91 8.90
C GLY A 296 -22.96 63.83 8.78
N ASP A 297 -23.32 62.59 8.45
CA ASP A 297 -22.37 61.49 8.32
C ASP A 297 -21.42 61.63 7.11
N PRO A 298 -20.16 61.16 7.22
CA PRO A 298 -19.18 61.24 6.14
C PRO A 298 -19.62 60.44 4.90
N ILE A 299 -19.42 61.00 3.72
CA ILE A 299 -19.71 60.34 2.44
C ILE A 299 -18.80 59.12 2.31
N ILE A 300 -19.39 57.92 2.37
CA ILE A 300 -18.68 56.66 2.13
C ILE A 300 -18.48 56.54 0.61
N PRO A 301 -17.23 56.53 0.10
CA PRO A 301 -16.99 56.31 -1.32
C PRO A 301 -17.35 54.86 -1.65
N MET A 302 -18.18 54.66 -2.68
CA MET A 302 -18.53 53.33 -3.17
C MET A 302 -17.90 53.07 -4.52
N GLN A 303 -17.51 51.83 -4.80
CA GLN A 303 -17.08 51.38 -6.11
C GLN A 303 -18.10 50.40 -6.69
N CYS A 304 -18.39 50.56 -7.98
CA CYS A 304 -19.30 49.70 -8.72
C CYS A 304 -18.47 48.83 -9.68
N LEU A 305 -18.53 47.51 -9.51
CA LEU A 305 -17.86 46.52 -10.33
C LEU A 305 -18.90 45.77 -11.14
N GLN A 306 -18.73 45.71 -12.45
CA GLN A 306 -19.49 44.78 -13.28
C GLN A 306 -18.61 43.57 -13.57
N CYS A 307 -19.04 42.39 -13.12
CA CYS A 307 -18.31 41.15 -13.29
C CYS A 307 -19.05 40.23 -14.25
N SER A 308 -18.37 39.73 -15.27
CA SER A 308 -18.89 38.74 -16.20
C SER A 308 -18.24 37.37 -15.97
N LYS A 309 -19.04 36.30 -16.05
CA LYS A 309 -18.55 34.92 -16.01
C LYS A 309 -18.26 34.40 -17.41
N SER A 310 -17.26 33.54 -17.52
CA SER A 310 -16.96 32.73 -18.69
C SER A 310 -16.54 31.33 -18.25
N LEU A 311 -17.05 30.30 -18.91
CA LEU A 311 -16.64 28.92 -18.66
C LEU A 311 -15.42 28.59 -19.52
N VAL A 312 -14.36 28.09 -18.90
CA VAL A 312 -13.11 27.76 -19.58
C VAL A 312 -12.83 26.27 -19.41
N PRO A 313 -12.86 25.46 -20.49
CA PRO A 313 -12.44 24.07 -20.42
C PRO A 313 -10.95 23.99 -20.07
N GLN A 314 -10.64 23.15 -19.10
CA GLN A 314 -9.31 22.90 -18.57
C GLN A 314 -9.02 21.40 -18.60
N SER A 315 -7.74 21.05 -18.57
CA SER A 315 -7.28 19.71 -18.22
C SER A 315 -6.31 19.79 -17.06
N GLY A 316 -6.29 18.76 -16.22
CA GLY A 316 -5.35 18.66 -15.11
C GLY A 316 -4.99 17.21 -14.81
N THR A 317 -4.05 17.00 -13.90
CA THR A 317 -3.63 15.67 -13.45
C THR A 317 -4.05 15.43 -12.02
N VAL A 318 -4.70 14.30 -11.78
CA VAL A 318 -5.11 13.83 -10.45
C VAL A 318 -4.23 12.66 -10.07
N THR A 319 -3.72 12.66 -8.83
CA THR A 319 -2.99 11.50 -8.31
C THR A 319 -4.00 10.46 -7.82
N SER A 320 -3.92 9.24 -8.34
CA SER A 320 -4.91 8.19 -8.08
C SER A 320 -5.13 7.87 -6.59
N PRO A 321 -4.09 7.83 -5.72
CA PRO A 321 -4.31 7.57 -4.30
C PRO A 321 -5.04 8.67 -3.55
N SER A 322 -4.78 9.95 -3.87
CA SER A 322 -5.40 11.07 -3.14
C SER A 322 -6.67 11.59 -3.81
N ARG A 323 -6.85 11.30 -5.11
CA ARG A 323 -7.87 11.91 -5.99
C ARG A 323 -7.83 13.44 -6.03
N GLN A 324 -6.76 14.03 -5.51
CA GLN A 324 -6.55 15.47 -5.54
C GLN A 324 -5.90 15.87 -6.85
N LEU A 325 -6.41 16.99 -7.37
CA LEU A 325 -5.85 17.67 -8.51
C LEU A 325 -4.50 18.29 -8.14
N ASN A 326 -3.47 18.01 -8.92
CA ASN A 326 -2.22 18.74 -8.81
C ASN A 326 -2.43 20.16 -9.35
N ALA A 327 -2.49 21.15 -8.45
CA ALA A 327 -2.73 22.56 -8.77
C ALA A 327 -1.90 23.09 -9.94
N SER A 328 -0.63 22.67 -10.02
CA SER A 328 0.31 23.10 -11.06
C SER A 328 0.03 22.52 -12.46
N SER A 329 -0.86 21.52 -12.56
CA SER A 329 -1.17 20.82 -13.79
C SER A 329 -2.39 21.36 -14.53
N LEU A 330 -3.16 22.28 -13.94
CA LEU A 330 -4.31 22.89 -14.59
C LEU A 330 -3.90 23.78 -15.77
N TYR A 331 -4.41 23.47 -16.95
CA TYR A 331 -4.17 24.26 -18.15
C TYR A 331 -5.44 24.46 -18.99
N PRO A 332 -5.76 25.70 -19.41
CA PRO A 332 -5.14 26.96 -18.97
C PRO A 332 -5.49 27.27 -17.50
N SER A 333 -4.61 27.89 -16.72
CA SER A 333 -4.97 28.34 -15.36
C SER A 333 -5.98 29.50 -15.44
N ILE A 334 -7.09 29.39 -14.71
CA ILE A 334 -8.05 30.49 -14.52
C ILE A 334 -7.73 31.34 -13.29
N TYR A 335 -6.83 30.88 -12.42
CA TYR A 335 -6.44 31.62 -11.23
C TYR A 335 -5.65 32.85 -11.64
N LYS A 336 -6.17 34.03 -11.29
CA LYS A 336 -5.59 35.31 -11.70
C LYS A 336 -4.61 35.81 -10.66
N THR A 337 -3.40 36.12 -11.10
CA THR A 337 -2.40 36.82 -10.27
C THR A 337 -2.37 38.32 -10.56
N GLN A 338 -3.01 38.74 -11.65
CA GLN A 338 -3.05 40.13 -12.09
C GLN A 338 -4.35 40.41 -12.85
N SER A 339 -4.95 41.55 -12.53
CA SER A 339 -6.14 42.08 -13.21
C SER A 339 -6.02 43.59 -13.28
N LEU A 340 -6.39 44.17 -14.42
CA LEU A 340 -6.33 45.61 -14.67
C LEU A 340 -7.75 46.16 -14.77
N TRP A 341 -7.99 47.35 -14.22
CA TRP A 341 -9.26 48.04 -14.43
C TRP A 341 -9.48 48.29 -15.91
N ARG A 342 -10.56 47.74 -16.44
CA ARG A 342 -11.04 47.97 -17.80
C ARG A 342 -12.51 48.36 -17.76
N PRO A 343 -12.98 49.18 -18.71
CA PRO A 343 -14.41 49.39 -18.86
C PRO A 343 -15.02 48.03 -19.16
N SER A 344 -16.00 47.62 -18.36
CA SER A 344 -16.75 46.39 -18.64
C SER A 344 -17.44 46.52 -20.01
N PRO A 345 -17.46 45.47 -20.85
CA PRO A 345 -18.19 45.54 -22.11
C PRO A 345 -19.64 45.93 -21.85
N LEU A 346 -20.12 46.94 -22.56
CA LEU A 346 -21.50 47.40 -22.47
C LEU A 346 -22.41 46.23 -22.82
N ILE A 347 -23.24 45.80 -21.87
CA ILE A 347 -24.28 44.82 -22.11
C ILE A 347 -25.43 45.56 -22.76
N ASP A 348 -25.85 45.08 -23.93
CA ASP A 348 -27.02 45.63 -24.62
C ASP A 348 -28.28 45.14 -23.89
N PHE A 349 -28.74 45.94 -22.92
CA PHE A 349 -30.02 45.71 -22.26
C PHE A 349 -31.13 46.11 -23.22
N SER A 350 -31.53 45.20 -24.10
CA SER A 350 -32.75 45.40 -24.90
C SER A 350 -33.95 45.40 -23.94
N PRO A 351 -34.69 46.51 -23.77
CA PRO A 351 -35.80 46.60 -22.82
C PRO A 351 -36.96 45.61 -23.12
N GLN A 352 -36.98 45.06 -24.34
CA GLN A 352 -38.02 44.11 -24.78
C GLN A 352 -37.80 42.67 -24.30
N ASP A 353 -36.61 42.32 -23.80
CA ASP A 353 -36.30 40.97 -23.28
C ASP A 353 -36.45 40.86 -21.75
N SER A 354 -37.10 41.84 -21.10
CA SER A 354 -37.33 41.85 -19.64
C SER A 354 -38.14 40.65 -19.12
N THR A 355 -38.89 39.95 -19.97
CA THR A 355 -39.62 38.71 -19.64
C THR A 355 -38.77 37.44 -19.78
N LEU A 356 -37.59 37.56 -20.38
CA LEU A 356 -36.59 36.51 -20.58
C LEU A 356 -35.29 36.80 -19.81
N VAL A 357 -35.35 37.70 -18.83
CA VAL A 357 -34.36 37.80 -17.75
C VAL A 357 -34.53 36.57 -16.86
N GLY A 358 -34.21 35.40 -17.43
CA GLY A 358 -34.00 34.19 -16.67
C GLY A 358 -32.86 34.47 -15.72
N SER A 359 -33.16 34.45 -14.42
CA SER A 359 -32.17 34.40 -13.36
C SER A 359 -31.26 33.19 -13.63
N ASP A 360 -30.12 33.46 -14.25
CA ASP A 360 -29.07 32.49 -14.43
C ASP A 360 -28.58 32.04 -13.05
N VAL A 361 -28.28 30.75 -12.90
CA VAL A 361 -27.73 30.12 -11.69
C VAL A 361 -26.60 30.95 -11.09
N TRP A 362 -25.81 31.63 -11.91
CA TRP A 362 -24.79 32.60 -11.49
C TRP A 362 -25.31 33.73 -10.60
N SER A 363 -26.38 34.40 -11.01
CA SER A 363 -26.98 35.50 -10.26
C SER A 363 -27.67 35.00 -8.98
N SER A 364 -28.38 33.89 -9.14
CA SER A 364 -29.05 33.12 -8.11
C SER A 364 -28.11 32.62 -7.00
N ALA A 365 -26.88 32.23 -7.36
CA ALA A 365 -25.85 31.80 -6.42
C ALA A 365 -25.33 32.92 -5.51
N LEU A 366 -25.57 34.19 -5.87
CA LEU A 366 -25.02 35.36 -5.19
C LEU A 366 -26.05 36.16 -4.42
N THR A 367 -27.32 36.04 -4.78
CA THR A 367 -28.38 36.92 -4.25
C THR A 367 -29.17 36.27 -3.13
N GLY A 368 -28.89 34.99 -2.86
CA GLY A 368 -29.65 34.18 -1.92
C GLY A 368 -31.13 34.09 -2.35
N PRO A 369 -31.94 33.26 -1.67
CA PRO A 369 -33.38 33.33 -1.84
C PRO A 369 -33.91 34.62 -1.18
N SER A 370 -33.93 35.73 -1.93
CA SER A 370 -34.50 37.02 -1.48
C SER A 370 -36.01 36.96 -1.24
N ASP A 371 -36.67 35.94 -1.81
CA ASP A 371 -38.13 35.79 -1.82
C ASP A 371 -38.66 34.84 -0.74
N PHE A 372 -37.91 34.58 0.34
CA PHE A 372 -38.52 34.11 1.60
C PHE A 372 -39.31 35.27 2.25
N VAL A 373 -40.29 35.78 1.51
CA VAL A 373 -41.43 36.50 2.03
C VAL A 373 -42.20 35.50 2.90
N ASP A 374 -42.28 35.81 4.19
CA ASP A 374 -43.07 35.15 5.23
C ASP A 374 -42.67 33.72 5.67
N LEU A 375 -41.48 33.59 6.27
CA LEU A 375 -41.32 32.63 7.38
C LEU A 375 -42.14 33.03 8.64
N ASP A 376 -42.84 34.17 8.58
CA ASP A 376 -43.83 34.62 9.56
C ASP A 376 -44.97 33.62 9.77
N GLN A 377 -45.28 32.76 8.79
CA GLN A 377 -46.29 31.70 8.98
C GLN A 377 -45.80 30.49 9.79
N PHE A 378 -44.49 30.20 9.80
CA PHE A 378 -43.95 29.10 10.61
C PHE A 378 -43.69 29.54 12.07
N SER A 379 -43.41 30.83 12.30
CA SER A 379 -43.19 31.38 13.65
C SER A 379 -44.49 31.66 14.42
N ALA A 380 -45.64 31.75 13.74
CA ALA A 380 -46.95 32.02 14.36
C ALA A 380 -47.44 30.92 15.34
N GLN A 381 -46.77 29.76 15.44
CA GLN A 381 -47.06 28.74 16.46
C GLN A 381 -46.30 28.91 17.78
N PHE A 382 -45.39 29.88 17.91
CA PHE A 382 -44.63 30.15 19.16
C PHE A 382 -44.85 31.59 19.66
N THR A 383 -46.05 31.89 20.14
CA THR A 383 -46.53 33.25 20.48
C THR A 383 -46.18 33.75 21.89
N SER A 384 -44.92 33.71 22.36
CA SER A 384 -44.59 34.38 23.64
C SER A 384 -43.27 35.14 23.78
N ILE A 385 -42.47 35.31 22.72
CA ILE A 385 -41.22 36.12 22.80
C ILE A 385 -41.08 36.99 21.53
N GLN A 386 -42.09 37.81 21.21
CA GLN A 386 -42.22 38.38 19.86
C GLN A 386 -41.72 39.82 19.66
N GLU A 387 -41.28 40.55 20.68
CA GLU A 387 -40.86 41.96 20.47
C GLU A 387 -39.34 42.20 20.51
N TRP A 388 -38.53 41.25 20.99
CA TRP A 388 -37.06 41.39 21.02
C TRP A 388 -36.32 40.56 19.95
N VAL A 389 -36.92 39.48 19.44
CA VAL A 389 -36.31 38.63 18.39
C VAL A 389 -36.44 39.27 17.00
N PHE A 390 -37.43 40.16 16.79
CA PHE A 390 -37.72 40.79 15.50
C PHE A 390 -36.61 41.74 15.01
N SER A 391 -35.77 42.28 15.90
CA SER A 391 -34.65 43.14 15.50
C SER A 391 -33.35 42.37 15.20
N ILE A 392 -33.27 41.09 15.58
CA ILE A 392 -32.07 40.23 15.38
C ILE A 392 -32.19 39.42 14.07
N THR A 393 -33.41 39.15 13.60
CA THR A 393 -33.63 38.42 12.34
C THR A 393 -33.31 39.24 11.09
N HIS A 394 -33.45 40.58 11.11
CA HIS A 394 -33.07 41.44 9.98
C HIS A 394 -31.54 41.65 9.85
N LEU A 395 -30.79 41.59 10.95
CA LEU A 395 -29.31 41.53 10.92
C LEU A 395 -28.79 40.08 10.73
N GLY A 396 -29.66 39.07 10.91
CA GLY A 396 -29.34 37.65 10.81
C GLY A 396 -29.25 37.10 9.38
N SER A 397 -29.81 37.79 8.39
CA SER A 397 -29.68 37.41 6.97
C SER A 397 -28.49 38.12 6.30
N VAL A 398 -27.34 38.17 6.97
CA VAL A 398 -26.08 38.31 6.20
C VAL A 398 -26.01 37.04 5.35
N ASP A 399 -26.45 37.17 4.11
CA ASP A 399 -26.55 36.10 3.14
C ASP A 399 -25.23 35.33 3.14
N GLN A 400 -25.32 34.01 3.29
CA GLN A 400 -24.19 33.14 3.59
C GLN A 400 -23.11 33.21 2.49
N ASN A 401 -23.50 33.61 1.27
CA ASN A 401 -22.64 33.98 0.17
C ASN A 401 -21.62 35.08 0.56
N TYR A 402 -22.06 36.12 1.28
CA TYR A 402 -21.19 37.18 1.76
C TYR A 402 -20.21 36.69 2.82
N ARG A 403 -20.64 35.81 3.72
CA ARG A 403 -19.74 35.23 4.72
C ARG A 403 -18.64 34.40 4.06
N TYR A 404 -18.99 33.64 3.01
CA TYR A 404 -18.01 32.92 2.20
C TYR A 404 -17.02 33.89 1.51
N LEU A 405 -17.53 34.94 0.85
CA LEU A 405 -16.67 35.93 0.17
C LEU A 405 -15.77 36.69 1.14
N MET A 406 -16.30 37.11 2.29
CA MET A 406 -15.52 37.78 3.33
C MET A 406 -14.44 36.84 3.90
N GLY A 407 -14.77 35.58 4.16
CA GLY A 407 -13.80 34.58 4.61
C GLY A 407 -12.69 34.31 3.57
N TYR A 408 -13.05 34.25 2.28
CA TYR A 408 -12.08 34.06 1.20
C TYR A 408 -11.16 35.28 1.01
N LEU A 409 -11.73 36.49 1.14
CA LEU A 409 -11.01 37.75 1.00
C LEU A 409 -10.30 38.20 2.30
N ASP A 410 -10.40 37.41 3.37
CA ASP A 410 -9.87 37.72 4.70
C ASP A 410 -10.36 39.06 5.26
N ILE A 411 -11.66 39.35 5.05
CA ILE A 411 -12.32 40.55 5.55
C ILE A 411 -13.02 40.20 6.86
N ASP A 412 -12.56 40.81 7.94
CA ASP A 412 -13.23 40.70 9.22
C ASP A 412 -14.51 41.56 9.21
N PRO A 413 -15.71 40.96 9.41
CA PRO A 413 -16.96 41.70 9.46
C PRO A 413 -17.02 42.74 10.59
N MET A 414 -16.14 42.63 11.60
CA MET A 414 -16.08 43.53 12.75
C MET A 414 -14.96 44.58 12.65
N GLU A 415 -14.11 44.53 11.60
CA GLU A 415 -13.04 45.51 11.45
C GLU A 415 -13.63 46.90 11.18
N ASN A 416 -13.34 47.84 12.09
CA ASN A 416 -13.76 49.25 11.97
C ASN A 416 -13.45 49.78 10.57
N VAL A 417 -14.47 50.34 9.92
CA VAL A 417 -14.44 50.89 8.54
C VAL A 417 -13.36 51.97 8.33
N SER A 418 -12.62 52.37 9.37
CA SER A 418 -11.51 53.32 9.32
C SER A 418 -10.14 52.70 8.98
N GLU A 419 -9.88 51.41 9.26
CA GLU A 419 -8.59 50.75 8.97
C GLU A 419 -8.66 49.89 7.70
N VAL A 420 -9.15 50.48 6.62
CA VAL A 420 -9.50 49.74 5.40
C VAL A 420 -8.28 49.15 4.70
N THR A 421 -8.11 47.83 4.82
CA THR A 421 -7.31 47.03 3.90
C THR A 421 -7.92 47.13 2.50
N SER A 422 -7.14 47.68 1.55
CA SER A 422 -7.54 47.76 0.15
C SER A 422 -7.47 46.37 -0.48
N LEU A 423 -8.50 45.99 -1.24
CA LEU A 423 -8.60 44.67 -1.90
C LEU A 423 -7.99 44.73 -3.29
N ARG A 424 -7.42 43.62 -3.79
CA ARG A 424 -6.96 43.57 -5.18
C ARG A 424 -8.05 43.03 -6.09
N LEU A 425 -8.17 43.61 -7.29
CA LEU A 425 -9.20 43.23 -8.27
C LEU A 425 -9.16 41.74 -8.63
N HIS A 426 -7.95 41.15 -8.75
CA HIS A 426 -7.82 39.72 -9.04
C HIS A 426 -8.22 38.83 -7.85
N GLU A 427 -8.08 39.30 -6.61
CA GLU A 427 -8.54 38.57 -5.42
C GLU A 427 -10.06 38.50 -5.42
N VAL A 428 -10.74 39.61 -5.75
CA VAL A 428 -12.20 39.66 -5.91
C VAL A 428 -12.67 38.73 -7.02
N GLU A 429 -12.01 38.76 -8.19
CA GLU A 429 -12.33 37.87 -9.30
C GLU A 429 -12.13 36.38 -8.96
N ASN A 430 -11.05 36.03 -8.26
CA ASN A 430 -10.78 34.67 -7.80
C ASN A 430 -11.77 34.22 -6.71
N ALA A 431 -12.16 35.12 -5.80
CA ALA A 431 -13.13 34.83 -4.75
C ALA A 431 -14.51 34.48 -5.34
N LEU A 432 -14.96 35.28 -6.31
CA LEU A 432 -16.21 35.03 -7.03
C LEU A 432 -16.13 33.74 -7.85
N SER A 433 -14.96 33.43 -8.43
CA SER A 433 -14.71 32.18 -9.16
C SER A 433 -14.84 30.98 -8.26
N SER A 434 -14.19 31.03 -7.10
CA SER A 434 -14.26 29.99 -6.09
C SER A 434 -15.68 29.81 -5.55
N LEU A 435 -16.39 30.91 -5.27
CA LEU A 435 -17.77 30.86 -4.78
C LEU A 435 -18.66 30.10 -5.76
N VAL A 436 -18.57 30.43 -7.05
CA VAL A 436 -19.47 29.82 -8.05
C VAL A 436 -19.10 28.38 -8.33
N ALA A 437 -17.81 28.06 -8.43
CA ALA A 437 -17.40 26.66 -8.51
C ALA A 437 -17.92 25.87 -7.30
N THR A 438 -17.88 26.46 -6.10
CA THR A 438 -18.39 25.84 -4.87
C THR A 438 -19.89 25.61 -4.91
N VAL A 439 -20.68 26.58 -5.37
CA VAL A 439 -22.14 26.43 -5.50
C VAL A 439 -22.48 25.30 -6.48
N PHE A 440 -21.80 25.23 -7.63
CA PHE A 440 -21.97 24.13 -8.58
C PHE A 440 -21.50 22.79 -8.03
N TRP A 441 -20.43 22.78 -7.23
CA TRP A 441 -19.95 21.59 -6.54
C TRP A 441 -21.00 21.04 -5.57
N ILE A 442 -21.59 21.92 -4.72
CA ILE A 442 -22.65 21.55 -3.78
C ILE A 442 -23.84 20.94 -4.53
N GLY A 443 -24.29 21.60 -5.59
CA GLY A 443 -25.41 21.13 -6.40
C GLY A 443 -25.16 19.73 -7.00
N GLY A 444 -23.91 19.38 -7.30
CA GLY A 444 -23.54 18.05 -7.77
C GLY A 444 -23.42 16.98 -6.67
N HIS A 445 -23.22 17.37 -5.40
CA HIS A 445 -22.93 16.45 -4.29
C HIS A 445 -24.12 16.17 -3.37
N ILE A 446 -25.15 17.03 -3.36
CA ILE A 446 -26.36 16.76 -2.60
C ILE A 446 -27.13 15.63 -3.30
N HIS A 447 -27.12 14.44 -2.68
CA HIS A 447 -27.84 13.27 -3.18
C HIS A 447 -29.34 13.59 -3.27
N PRO A 448 -30.03 13.25 -4.38
CA PRO A 448 -31.46 13.56 -4.55
C PRO A 448 -32.35 13.00 -3.42
N ASP A 449 -31.94 11.91 -2.77
CA ASP A 449 -32.68 11.30 -1.66
C ASP A 449 -32.77 12.20 -0.40
N VAL A 450 -31.80 13.10 -0.17
CA VAL A 450 -31.85 14.04 0.97
C VAL A 450 -32.95 15.09 0.77
N ILE A 451 -33.38 15.30 -0.48
CA ILE A 451 -34.37 16.30 -0.89
C ILE A 451 -35.80 15.75 -0.77
N GLN A 452 -35.99 14.49 -0.39
CA GLN A 452 -37.30 13.99 0.05
C GLN A 452 -37.66 14.52 1.45
N LEU A 453 -37.50 15.83 1.68
CA LEU A 453 -38.09 16.51 2.82
C LEU A 453 -39.62 16.41 2.67
N ASP A 454 -40.14 15.40 3.37
CA ASP A 454 -41.51 15.22 3.83
C ASP A 454 -42.57 16.09 3.15
N HIS A 455 -42.97 15.68 1.94
CA HIS A 455 -44.12 16.21 1.20
C HIS A 455 -45.48 16.02 1.93
N THR A 456 -45.49 15.72 3.24
CA THR A 456 -46.71 15.61 4.04
C THR A 456 -47.20 16.94 4.60
N ALA A 457 -46.44 18.03 4.46
CA ALA A 457 -46.94 19.38 4.73
C ALA A 457 -47.76 19.90 3.53
N ASP A 458 -49.07 19.71 3.62
CA ASP A 458 -50.17 20.25 2.80
C ASP A 458 -49.80 20.83 1.42
N THR A 459 -50.22 20.08 0.41
CA THR A 459 -50.55 20.53 -0.95
C THR A 459 -50.91 22.01 -1.04
N ILE A 460 -49.94 22.85 -1.38
CA ILE A 460 -50.20 24.09 -2.12
C ILE A 460 -50.64 23.62 -3.51
N GLU A 461 -51.95 23.42 -3.69
CA GLU A 461 -52.56 23.02 -4.95
C GLU A 461 -52.16 23.99 -6.07
N GLY A 462 -51.23 23.56 -6.94
CA GLY A 462 -50.91 24.31 -8.17
C GLY A 462 -49.47 24.17 -8.67
N VAL A 463 -48.51 23.79 -7.84
CA VAL A 463 -47.11 23.63 -8.26
C VAL A 463 -46.72 22.15 -8.18
N SER A 464 -47.02 21.41 -9.24
CA SER A 464 -46.49 20.05 -9.43
C SER A 464 -44.99 20.15 -9.67
N TYR A 465 -44.19 20.04 -8.62
CA TYR A 465 -42.77 19.76 -8.75
C TYR A 465 -42.65 18.38 -9.39
N ASP A 466 -42.14 18.29 -10.62
CA ASP A 466 -41.75 17.01 -11.20
C ASP A 466 -40.43 16.62 -10.52
N PRO A 467 -40.38 15.59 -9.64
CA PRO A 467 -39.13 15.11 -9.05
C PRO A 467 -38.19 14.46 -10.09
N GLY A 468 -38.52 14.60 -11.38
CA GLY A 468 -37.91 13.90 -12.48
C GLY A 468 -36.61 14.52 -12.96
N ILE A 469 -35.56 13.71 -12.80
CA ILE A 469 -34.24 13.75 -13.47
C ILE A 469 -33.20 14.56 -12.69
N PRO A 470 -32.45 13.92 -11.77
CA PRO A 470 -31.21 14.51 -11.25
C PRO A 470 -30.32 14.95 -12.42
N PRO A 471 -29.52 16.02 -12.27
CA PRO A 471 -28.64 16.48 -13.33
C PRO A 471 -27.82 15.29 -13.85
N GLU A 472 -27.89 15.03 -15.17
CA GLU A 472 -27.16 13.94 -15.81
C GLU A 472 -25.67 14.16 -15.54
N LEU A 473 -25.09 13.37 -14.64
CA LEU A 473 -23.66 13.37 -14.35
C LEU A 473 -22.96 12.81 -15.59
N VAL A 474 -22.07 13.58 -16.19
CA VAL A 474 -21.25 13.09 -17.31
C VAL A 474 -20.25 12.10 -16.73
N VAL A 475 -20.43 10.82 -17.06
CA VAL A 475 -19.43 9.79 -16.80
C VAL A 475 -18.38 9.88 -17.90
N GLY A 476 -17.20 10.36 -17.55
CA GLY A 476 -16.03 10.37 -18.41
C GLY A 476 -15.23 9.08 -18.31
N SER A 477 -14.20 8.97 -19.14
CA SER A 477 -13.17 7.95 -18.96
C SER A 477 -11.81 8.57 -19.20
N THR A 478 -10.88 8.35 -18.28
CA THR A 478 -9.49 8.79 -18.40
C THR A 478 -8.55 7.59 -18.46
N ILE A 479 -7.32 7.83 -18.90
CA ILE A 479 -6.27 6.82 -18.95
C ILE A 479 -5.35 7.01 -17.74
N LEU A 480 -5.29 6.02 -16.86
CA LEU A 480 -4.31 5.96 -15.77
C LEU A 480 -3.06 5.23 -16.25
N GLY A 481 -1.90 5.89 -16.14
CA GLY A 481 -0.60 5.22 -16.25
C GLY A 481 -0.27 4.53 -14.94
N GLN A 482 -0.49 3.21 -14.85
CA GLN A 482 -0.14 2.42 -13.68
C GLN A 482 1.20 1.71 -13.90
N GLU A 483 2.16 1.91 -13.00
CA GLU A 483 3.36 1.07 -12.95
C GLU A 483 2.97 -0.31 -12.40
N GLN A 484 2.98 -1.32 -13.27
CA GLN A 484 2.80 -2.71 -12.89
C GLN A 484 4.12 -3.47 -13.07
N LEU A 485 4.39 -4.39 -12.13
CA LEU A 485 5.47 -5.35 -12.27
C LEU A 485 5.02 -6.43 -13.25
N PHE A 486 5.83 -6.66 -14.27
CA PHE A 486 5.67 -7.77 -15.20
C PHE A 486 6.83 -8.72 -15.07
N VAL A 487 6.62 -9.96 -15.49
CA VAL A 487 7.67 -10.94 -15.63
C VAL A 487 7.99 -11.13 -17.10
N ARG A 488 9.28 -11.18 -17.42
CA ARG A 488 9.75 -11.41 -18.78
C ARG A 488 10.47 -12.74 -18.83
N LEU A 489 10.26 -13.52 -19.88
CA LEU A 489 11.17 -14.62 -20.16
C LEU A 489 12.55 -14.06 -20.55
N GLU A 490 13.60 -14.48 -19.86
CA GLU A 490 14.99 -14.15 -20.20
C GLU A 490 15.78 -15.42 -20.49
N ILE A 491 16.52 -15.39 -21.60
CA ILE A 491 17.38 -16.47 -22.00
C ILE A 491 18.80 -16.15 -21.54
N ASN A 492 19.36 -16.97 -20.65
CA ASN A 492 20.72 -16.77 -20.16
C ASN A 492 21.74 -17.22 -21.22
N LEU A 493 22.24 -16.26 -21.99
CA LEU A 493 23.21 -16.49 -23.07
C LEU A 493 24.49 -17.19 -22.59
N LEU A 494 24.94 -16.90 -21.37
CA LEU A 494 26.12 -17.56 -20.80
C LEU A 494 25.86 -19.04 -20.55
N ALA A 495 24.72 -19.36 -19.91
CA ALA A 495 24.32 -20.75 -19.68
C ALA A 495 24.18 -21.51 -21.00
N ILE A 496 23.56 -20.92 -22.02
CA ILE A 496 23.46 -21.53 -23.35
C ILE A 496 24.82 -21.71 -24.02
N GLY A 497 25.71 -20.73 -23.94
CA GLY A 497 27.06 -20.84 -24.49
C GLY A 497 27.80 -22.03 -23.86
N LEU A 498 27.67 -22.21 -22.55
CA LEU A 498 28.24 -23.35 -21.82
C LEU A 498 27.60 -24.69 -22.22
N THR A 499 26.27 -24.77 -22.37
CA THR A 499 25.59 -26.02 -22.80
C THR A 499 25.88 -26.37 -24.25
N LEU A 500 26.00 -25.38 -25.14
CA LEU A 500 26.43 -25.58 -26.52
C LEU A 500 27.87 -26.11 -26.57
N GLY A 501 28.79 -25.49 -25.82
CA GLY A 501 30.17 -25.95 -25.70
C GLY A 501 30.26 -27.39 -25.19
N ALA A 502 29.50 -27.72 -24.14
CA ALA A 502 29.41 -29.08 -23.62
C ALA A 502 28.84 -30.08 -24.64
N SER A 503 27.83 -29.68 -25.43
CA SER A 503 27.23 -30.53 -26.48
C SER A 503 28.21 -30.85 -27.61
N ILE A 504 29.03 -29.88 -28.01
CA ILE A 504 30.08 -30.07 -29.01
C ILE A 504 31.15 -31.01 -28.46
N THR A 505 31.60 -30.80 -27.22
CA THR A 505 32.56 -31.69 -26.55
C THR A 505 32.02 -33.11 -26.40
N LEU A 506 30.73 -33.29 -26.11
CA LEU A 506 30.09 -34.60 -26.09
C LEU A 506 30.16 -35.31 -27.43
N MET A 507 29.90 -34.60 -28.53
CA MET A 507 30.03 -35.16 -29.87
C MET A 507 31.47 -35.57 -30.16
N MET A 508 32.46 -34.77 -29.75
CA MET A 508 33.88 -35.12 -29.88
C MET A 508 34.24 -36.39 -29.11
N PHE A 509 33.79 -36.55 -27.86
CA PHE A 509 34.03 -37.77 -27.08
C PHE A 509 33.27 -38.98 -27.61
N CYS A 510 32.12 -38.78 -28.27
CA CYS A 510 31.35 -39.86 -28.90
C CYS A 510 31.91 -40.30 -30.26
N ALA A 511 32.60 -39.42 -31.00
CA ALA A 511 33.06 -39.66 -32.37
C ALA A 511 33.89 -40.95 -32.55
N PRO A 512 34.82 -41.34 -31.65
CA PRO A 512 35.60 -42.58 -31.79
C PRO A 512 34.72 -43.85 -31.83
N PHE A 513 33.58 -43.85 -31.13
CA PHE A 513 32.66 -44.98 -31.11
C PHE A 513 31.78 -45.04 -32.38
N LEU A 514 31.57 -43.90 -33.04
CA LEU A 514 30.73 -43.81 -34.25
C LEU A 514 31.45 -44.24 -35.53
N THR A 515 32.75 -43.95 -35.66
CA THR A 515 33.50 -44.12 -36.92
C THR A 515 33.90 -45.57 -37.24
N LYS A 516 33.92 -46.47 -36.24
CA LYS A 516 34.52 -47.82 -36.38
C LYS A 516 33.52 -49.00 -36.46
N SER A 517 32.21 -48.74 -36.57
CA SER A 517 31.14 -49.74 -36.40
C SER A 517 30.67 -50.48 -37.69
N ARG A 518 31.38 -50.43 -38.82
CA ARG A 518 30.97 -51.16 -40.05
C ARG A 518 31.30 -52.66 -39.95
N GLY A 519 30.33 -53.47 -39.52
CA GLY A 519 30.45 -54.93 -39.44
C GLY A 519 29.16 -55.58 -38.90
N HIS A 520 28.90 -56.83 -39.30
CA HIS A 520 27.68 -57.62 -39.05
C HIS A 520 27.13 -57.51 -37.60
N GLN A 521 25.80 -57.43 -37.47
CA GLN A 521 25.11 -57.36 -36.18
C GLN A 521 25.22 -58.72 -35.45
N SER A 522 26.05 -58.81 -34.43
CA SER A 522 25.95 -59.91 -33.46
C SER A 522 24.88 -59.57 -32.41
N PRO A 523 24.14 -60.57 -31.90
CA PRO A 523 23.09 -60.37 -30.90
C PRO A 523 23.73 -60.12 -29.53
N ILE A 524 24.15 -58.87 -29.28
CA ILE A 524 24.75 -58.46 -28.01
C ILE A 524 23.70 -57.70 -27.21
N GLY A 525 22.99 -58.44 -26.37
CA GLY A 525 22.28 -57.94 -25.19
C GLY A 525 22.84 -58.54 -23.91
N SER A 526 24.07 -59.07 -23.95
CA SER A 526 24.53 -60.01 -22.95
C SER A 526 25.53 -59.36 -21.99
N GLY A 527 25.16 -59.34 -20.70
CA GLY A 527 25.95 -58.75 -19.62
C GLY A 527 27.28 -59.48 -19.38
N LEU A 528 28.06 -59.00 -18.40
CA LEU A 528 29.35 -59.56 -17.96
C LEU A 528 29.33 -61.09 -17.84
N LEU A 529 28.19 -61.66 -17.45
CA LEU A 529 27.95 -63.11 -17.35
C LEU A 529 28.21 -63.86 -18.66
N HIS A 530 27.91 -63.27 -19.81
CA HIS A 530 28.13 -63.86 -21.13
C HIS A 530 29.59 -63.77 -21.57
N HIS A 531 30.30 -62.70 -21.18
CA HIS A 531 31.75 -62.63 -21.32
C HIS A 531 32.46 -63.66 -20.43
N ILE A 532 31.99 -63.87 -19.21
CA ILE A 532 32.45 -64.96 -18.33
C ILE A 532 32.12 -66.31 -18.96
N TRP A 533 30.96 -66.46 -19.60
CA TRP A 533 30.58 -67.69 -20.28
C TRP A 533 31.48 -67.98 -21.49
N PHE A 534 31.81 -66.97 -22.30
CA PHE A 534 32.81 -67.06 -23.36
C PHE A 534 34.22 -67.36 -22.81
N SER A 535 34.60 -66.82 -21.65
CA SER A 535 35.87 -67.16 -20.98
C SER A 535 35.95 -68.64 -20.59
N ARG A 536 34.81 -69.28 -20.31
CA ARG A 536 34.72 -70.72 -20.02
C ARG A 536 35.09 -71.59 -21.23
N GLN A 537 34.98 -71.05 -22.43
CA GLN A 537 35.42 -71.66 -23.68
C GLN A 537 36.95 -71.56 -23.87
N TYR A 538 37.64 -70.71 -23.10
CA TYR A 538 39.10 -70.54 -23.05
C TYR A 538 39.68 -71.05 -21.72
N ARG A 539 39.43 -72.34 -21.38
CA ARG A 539 39.90 -72.97 -20.13
C ARG A 539 41.39 -72.77 -19.84
N GLU A 540 42.24 -72.69 -20.87
CA GLU A 540 43.68 -72.51 -20.72
C GLU A 540 44.05 -71.14 -20.12
N GLN A 541 43.33 -70.07 -20.48
CA GLN A 541 43.57 -68.74 -19.92
C GLN A 541 43.08 -68.64 -18.47
N LEU A 542 41.94 -69.28 -18.16
CA LEU A 542 41.43 -69.37 -16.79
C LEU A 542 42.38 -70.15 -15.87
N ALA A 543 43.04 -71.19 -16.40
CA ALA A 543 44.07 -71.94 -15.69
C ALA A 543 45.32 -71.09 -15.39
N CYS A 544 45.71 -70.22 -16.33
CA CYS A 544 46.84 -69.30 -16.15
C CYS A 544 46.53 -68.23 -15.06
N VAL A 545 45.33 -67.64 -15.07
CA VAL A 545 44.89 -66.64 -14.06
C VAL A 545 44.72 -67.27 -12.68
N SER A 546 44.21 -68.50 -12.58
CA SER A 546 44.05 -69.20 -11.30
C SER A 546 45.35 -69.76 -10.71
N ALA A 547 46.43 -69.85 -11.51
CA ALA A 547 47.75 -70.29 -11.05
C ALA A 547 48.56 -69.20 -10.31
N GLY A 548 48.12 -67.94 -10.34
CA GLY A 548 48.79 -66.82 -9.65
C GLY A 548 48.82 -67.01 -8.13
N LYS A 549 50.02 -67.00 -7.53
CA LYS A 549 50.26 -67.33 -6.11
C LYS A 549 49.58 -66.39 -5.10
N GLN A 550 49.11 -65.21 -5.52
CA GLN A 550 48.31 -64.28 -4.72
C GLN A 550 47.35 -63.48 -5.64
N PRO A 551 46.01 -63.65 -5.52
CA PRO A 551 45.03 -62.90 -6.30
C PRO A 551 44.82 -61.49 -5.73
N THR A 552 45.86 -60.67 -5.74
CA THR A 552 45.71 -59.23 -5.50
C THR A 552 45.17 -58.56 -6.77
N GLU A 553 44.37 -57.49 -6.63
CA GLU A 553 43.82 -56.74 -7.79
C GLU A 553 44.91 -56.33 -8.78
N PHE A 554 46.09 -55.91 -8.31
CA PHE A 554 47.24 -55.56 -9.15
C PHE A 554 47.68 -56.76 -10.01
N ASN A 555 47.99 -57.91 -9.38
CA ASN A 555 48.38 -59.13 -10.10
C ASN A 555 47.31 -59.62 -11.09
N LEU A 556 46.02 -59.58 -10.71
CA LEU A 556 44.92 -59.96 -11.59
C LEU A 556 44.79 -59.01 -12.79
N ARG A 557 44.97 -57.70 -12.57
CA ARG A 557 44.98 -56.67 -13.63
C ARG A 557 46.16 -56.87 -14.58
N THR A 558 47.36 -57.19 -14.06
CA THR A 558 48.57 -57.44 -14.85
C THR A 558 48.45 -58.70 -15.70
N GLU A 559 47.98 -59.81 -15.13
CA GLU A 559 47.75 -61.07 -15.89
C GLU A 559 46.64 -60.91 -16.94
N GLY A 560 45.64 -60.06 -16.69
CA GLY A 560 44.57 -59.73 -17.64
C GLY A 560 44.98 -58.84 -18.81
N GLN A 561 46.24 -58.39 -18.89
CA GLN A 561 46.76 -57.57 -20.01
C GLN A 561 47.03 -58.36 -21.30
N GLN A 562 46.77 -59.67 -21.33
CA GLN A 562 46.87 -60.44 -22.56
C GLN A 562 45.73 -60.05 -23.52
N ALA A 563 46.08 -59.67 -24.75
CA ALA A 563 45.10 -59.30 -25.77
C ALA A 563 44.30 -60.54 -26.22
N VAL A 564 42.98 -60.48 -26.10
CA VAL A 564 42.08 -61.54 -26.58
C VAL A 564 41.29 -60.99 -27.76
N SER A 565 41.50 -61.56 -28.95
CA SER A 565 40.70 -61.23 -30.14
C SER A 565 39.62 -62.29 -30.34
N LEU A 566 38.35 -61.88 -30.25
CA LEU A 566 37.18 -62.77 -30.38
C LEU A 566 36.80 -63.03 -31.86
N GLU A 567 37.34 -62.27 -32.81
CA GLU A 567 36.89 -62.29 -34.22
C GLU A 567 37.53 -63.41 -35.06
N ASN A 568 38.62 -64.05 -34.59
CA ASN A 568 39.41 -65.02 -35.36
C ASN A 568 39.11 -66.50 -35.07
N SER A 569 37.98 -66.85 -34.44
CA SER A 569 37.59 -68.25 -34.23
C SER A 569 37.01 -68.89 -35.50
N SER A 570 37.78 -68.91 -36.60
CA SER A 570 37.53 -69.83 -37.70
C SER A 570 38.16 -71.19 -37.37
N PRO A 571 37.41 -72.30 -37.39
CA PRO A 571 37.80 -73.58 -36.78
C PRO A 571 38.88 -74.37 -37.54
N LYS A 572 39.76 -73.73 -38.33
CA LYS A 572 40.68 -74.43 -39.26
C LYS A 572 42.18 -74.35 -38.96
N ARG A 573 42.62 -73.85 -37.80
CA ARG A 573 44.03 -73.99 -37.39
C ARG A 573 44.15 -74.55 -35.97
N PRO A 574 45.00 -75.59 -35.75
CA PRO A 574 45.31 -76.06 -34.40
C PRO A 574 45.97 -74.92 -33.63
N VAL A 575 45.36 -74.60 -32.48
CA VAL A 575 45.82 -73.58 -31.54
C VAL A 575 47.22 -73.94 -31.08
N SER A 576 48.19 -73.07 -31.37
CA SER A 576 49.53 -73.13 -30.78
C SER A 576 49.39 -73.04 -29.26
N THR A 577 49.88 -74.05 -28.55
CA THR A 577 49.92 -74.13 -27.09
C THR A 577 50.43 -72.82 -26.49
N ILE A 578 49.56 -72.09 -25.79
CA ILE A 578 49.94 -70.89 -25.05
C ILE A 578 50.79 -71.36 -23.86
N LYS A 579 52.10 -71.18 -23.96
CA LYS A 579 53.05 -71.57 -22.91
C LYS A 579 52.97 -70.53 -21.78
N CYS A 580 52.11 -70.78 -20.78
CA CYS A 580 52.11 -70.04 -19.53
C CYS A 580 53.54 -70.03 -18.97
N ARG A 581 54.16 -68.84 -18.87
CA ARG A 581 55.51 -68.69 -18.32
C ARG A 581 55.44 -68.91 -16.81
N THR A 582 55.52 -70.17 -16.38
CA THR A 582 55.68 -70.53 -14.97
C THR A 582 57.08 -70.11 -14.53
N HIS A 583 57.18 -68.94 -13.90
CA HIS A 583 58.37 -68.61 -13.11
C HIS A 583 58.40 -69.55 -11.90
N ASP A 584 59.37 -70.48 -11.89
CA ASP A 584 59.68 -71.32 -10.73
C ASP A 584 60.16 -70.43 -9.58
N LEU A 585 59.23 -70.05 -8.71
CA LEU A 585 59.51 -69.35 -7.46
C LEU A 585 59.12 -70.27 -6.30
N GLN A 586 60.10 -71.07 -5.89
CA GLN A 586 60.10 -71.88 -4.68
C GLN A 586 60.47 -70.95 -3.51
N GLY A 587 59.46 -70.38 -2.85
CA GLY A 587 59.60 -69.52 -1.68
C GLY A 587 58.72 -70.02 -0.52
N PRO A 588 59.20 -69.96 0.74
CA PRO A 588 58.61 -70.63 1.89
C PRO A 588 57.23 -70.05 2.27
N ARG A 589 56.30 -70.96 2.62
CA ARG A 589 54.95 -70.65 3.12
C ARG A 589 55.04 -70.01 4.51
N SER A 590 54.79 -68.71 4.61
CA SER A 590 54.43 -68.03 5.85
C SER A 590 52.92 -67.82 5.89
N SER A 591 52.18 -68.79 6.43
CA SER A 591 50.71 -68.81 6.48
C SER A 591 50.09 -67.98 7.62
N LEU A 592 50.88 -67.24 8.41
CA LEU A 592 50.38 -66.48 9.57
C LEU A 592 50.03 -65.00 9.30
N GLN A 593 50.36 -64.41 8.15
CA GLN A 593 50.03 -63.00 7.85
C GLN A 593 48.63 -62.78 7.25
N ALA A 594 47.87 -63.85 6.98
CA ALA A 594 46.55 -63.74 6.37
C ALA A 594 45.45 -63.36 7.38
N GLU A 595 45.60 -63.71 8.67
CA GLU A 595 44.59 -63.43 9.70
C GLU A 595 44.55 -61.95 10.11
N ASP A 596 45.71 -61.28 10.24
CA ASP A 596 45.76 -59.85 10.58
C ASP A 596 45.15 -58.95 9.49
N LYS A 597 45.25 -59.33 8.21
CA LYS A 597 44.58 -58.62 7.11
C LYS A 597 43.06 -58.84 7.11
N LEU A 598 42.57 -59.97 7.63
CA LEU A 598 41.15 -60.28 7.69
C LEU A 598 40.43 -59.48 8.80
N ILE A 599 41.13 -59.19 9.91
CA ILE A 599 40.65 -58.33 11.00
C ILE A 599 40.55 -56.86 10.52
N SER A 600 41.53 -56.37 9.75
CA SER A 600 41.49 -55.02 9.15
C SER A 600 40.31 -54.83 8.18
N ALA A 601 40.00 -55.87 7.38
CA ALA A 601 38.87 -55.84 6.44
C ALA A 601 37.51 -55.76 7.15
N HIS A 602 37.37 -56.28 8.38
CA HIS A 602 36.12 -56.21 9.13
C HIS A 602 35.81 -54.79 9.64
N SER A 603 36.84 -54.08 10.13
CA SER A 603 36.73 -52.70 10.62
C SER A 603 36.21 -51.71 9.55
N SER A 604 36.76 -51.78 8.33
CA SER A 604 36.39 -50.89 7.21
C SER A 604 34.91 -50.98 6.82
N THR A 605 34.31 -52.16 6.99
CA THR A 605 32.92 -52.42 6.57
C THR A 605 31.91 -51.87 7.57
N ASN A 606 32.22 -51.88 8.86
CA ASN A 606 31.39 -51.26 9.89
C ASN A 606 31.44 -49.73 9.76
N TYR A 607 32.60 -49.14 9.49
CA TYR A 607 32.73 -47.71 9.26
C TYR A 607 31.85 -47.22 8.10
N SER A 608 31.91 -47.91 6.96
CA SER A 608 31.11 -47.55 5.77
C SER A 608 29.60 -47.59 6.06
N ARG A 609 29.13 -48.54 6.88
CA ARG A 609 27.72 -48.64 7.30
C ARG A 609 27.30 -47.46 8.17
N VAL A 610 28.12 -47.10 9.15
CA VAL A 610 27.85 -45.97 10.06
C VAL A 610 27.80 -44.67 9.29
N VAL A 611 28.76 -44.41 8.39
CA VAL A 611 28.79 -43.20 7.55
C VAL A 611 27.56 -43.15 6.63
N CYS A 612 27.20 -44.26 5.98
CA CYS A 612 26.02 -44.32 5.11
C CYS A 612 24.72 -44.04 5.88
N LEU A 613 24.57 -44.61 7.08
CA LEU A 613 23.41 -44.35 7.94
C LEU A 613 23.37 -42.89 8.41
N ALA A 614 24.52 -42.35 8.82
CA ALA A 614 24.64 -40.96 9.26
C ALA A 614 24.23 -39.98 8.14
N LEU A 615 24.63 -40.24 6.89
CA LEU A 615 24.18 -39.44 5.74
C LEU A 615 22.66 -39.58 5.52
N HIS A 616 22.07 -40.76 5.62
CA HIS A 616 20.60 -40.86 5.48
C HIS A 616 19.87 -40.08 6.59
N ILE A 617 20.32 -40.18 7.84
CA ILE A 617 19.75 -39.44 8.98
C ILE A 617 19.91 -37.93 8.75
N PHE A 618 21.08 -37.47 8.34
CA PHE A 618 21.33 -36.07 8.03
C PHE A 618 20.39 -35.55 6.93
N LEU A 619 20.20 -36.33 5.86
CA LEU A 619 19.31 -35.97 4.75
C LEU A 619 17.86 -35.80 5.22
N VAL A 620 17.36 -36.72 6.05
CA VAL A 620 16.02 -36.66 6.62
C VAL A 620 15.88 -35.45 7.56
N LEU A 621 16.84 -35.23 8.46
CA LEU A 621 16.84 -34.07 9.35
C LEU A 621 16.89 -32.74 8.59
N PHE A 622 17.67 -32.67 7.51
CA PHE A 622 17.75 -31.51 6.64
C PHE A 622 16.37 -31.20 6.01
N HIS A 623 15.68 -32.20 5.48
CA HIS A 623 14.33 -32.00 4.91
C HIS A 623 13.28 -31.63 5.96
N ILE A 624 13.32 -32.24 7.15
CA ILE A 624 12.46 -31.85 8.28
C ILE A 624 12.72 -30.39 8.67
N THR A 625 13.98 -29.95 8.66
CA THR A 625 14.35 -28.56 8.96
C THR A 625 13.80 -27.60 7.90
N LEU A 626 13.95 -27.93 6.61
CA LEU A 626 13.38 -27.13 5.53
C LEU A 626 11.86 -27.04 5.61
N LEU A 627 11.19 -28.17 5.91
CA LEU A 627 9.74 -28.23 6.12
C LEU A 627 9.33 -27.37 7.33
N GLY A 628 10.11 -27.39 8.41
CA GLY A 628 9.90 -26.54 9.57
C GLY A 628 10.04 -25.05 9.25
N ILE A 629 11.06 -24.67 8.47
CA ILE A 629 11.22 -23.29 7.99
C ILE A 629 9.97 -22.86 7.23
N PHE A 630 9.56 -23.65 6.23
CA PHE A 630 8.36 -23.43 5.41
C PHE A 630 7.08 -23.26 6.25
N PHE A 631 6.81 -24.17 7.19
CA PHE A 631 5.62 -24.05 8.04
C PHE A 631 5.68 -22.87 9.01
N THR A 632 6.87 -22.44 9.41
CA THR A 632 7.04 -21.25 10.25
C THR A 632 7.07 -19.94 9.47
N GLN A 633 7.00 -19.98 8.13
CA GLN A 633 7.09 -18.81 7.26
C GLN A 633 8.34 -17.95 7.51
N ARG A 634 9.39 -18.54 8.11
CA ARG A 634 10.62 -17.79 8.44
C ARG A 634 11.41 -17.41 7.20
N GLU A 635 11.20 -18.07 6.08
CA GLU A 635 11.75 -17.71 4.78
C GLU A 635 11.38 -16.28 4.37
N HIS A 636 10.19 -15.78 4.74
CA HIS A 636 9.77 -14.41 4.43
C HIS A 636 10.57 -13.33 5.17
N THR A 637 11.32 -13.70 6.22
CA THR A 637 12.20 -12.75 6.93
C THR A 637 13.48 -12.42 6.18
N ILE A 638 13.87 -13.24 5.21
CA ILE A 638 15.10 -13.08 4.45
C ILE A 638 14.79 -12.29 3.17
N VAL A 639 14.91 -10.98 3.26
CA VAL A 639 14.65 -10.07 2.13
C VAL A 639 15.97 -9.58 1.55
N PHE A 640 16.07 -9.61 0.23
CA PHE A 640 17.21 -9.08 -0.51
C PHE A 640 16.78 -7.88 -1.36
N PRO A 641 17.65 -6.88 -1.56
CA PRO A 641 17.34 -5.80 -2.49
C PRO A 641 17.27 -6.32 -3.93
N LEU A 642 16.34 -5.77 -4.72
CA LEU A 642 16.03 -6.20 -6.10
C LEU A 642 17.26 -6.26 -7.01
N ASN A 643 18.24 -5.37 -6.83
CA ASN A 643 19.48 -5.34 -7.61
C ASN A 643 20.39 -6.55 -7.40
N LEU A 644 20.18 -7.34 -6.33
CA LEU A 644 20.94 -8.55 -6.04
C LEU A 644 20.16 -9.84 -6.34
N GLN A 645 18.88 -9.74 -6.73
CA GLN A 645 18.00 -10.90 -6.89
C GLN A 645 18.59 -11.93 -7.85
N ASP A 646 19.00 -11.52 -9.05
CA ASP A 646 19.50 -12.45 -10.07
C ASP A 646 20.78 -13.16 -9.61
N VAL A 647 21.67 -12.43 -8.96
CA VAL A 647 22.94 -12.96 -8.47
C VAL A 647 22.70 -13.95 -7.32
N ILE A 648 21.83 -13.61 -6.37
CA ILE A 648 21.53 -14.45 -5.21
C ILE A 648 20.73 -15.68 -5.63
N SER A 649 19.72 -15.52 -6.49
CA SER A 649 18.93 -16.62 -7.04
C SER A 649 19.81 -17.61 -7.80
N PHE A 650 20.66 -17.11 -8.71
CA PHE A 650 21.61 -17.95 -9.45
C PHE A 650 22.59 -18.67 -8.51
N ARG A 651 23.23 -17.94 -7.57
CA ARG A 651 24.21 -18.54 -6.65
C ARG A 651 23.58 -19.58 -5.74
N THR A 652 22.38 -19.31 -5.22
CA THR A 652 21.68 -20.23 -4.32
C THR A 652 21.30 -21.51 -5.06
N LYS A 653 20.71 -21.40 -6.26
CA LYS A 653 20.37 -22.55 -7.10
C LYS A 653 21.63 -23.34 -7.48
N PHE A 654 22.70 -22.66 -7.90
CA PHE A 654 23.95 -23.31 -8.29
C PHE A 654 24.60 -24.05 -7.12
N VAL A 655 24.74 -23.39 -5.96
CA VAL A 655 25.35 -23.98 -4.76
C VAL A 655 24.52 -25.15 -4.25
N ALA A 656 23.19 -25.02 -4.18
CA ALA A 656 22.29 -26.09 -3.76
C ALA A 656 22.39 -27.31 -4.70
N THR A 657 22.41 -27.07 -6.02
CA THR A 657 22.56 -28.13 -7.03
C THR A 657 23.92 -28.83 -6.90
N ALA A 658 25.01 -28.07 -6.76
CA ALA A 658 26.36 -28.61 -6.64
C ALA A 658 26.55 -29.43 -5.37
N LEU A 659 26.15 -28.88 -4.21
CA LEU A 659 26.22 -29.57 -2.92
C LEU A 659 25.32 -30.81 -2.91
N GLY A 660 24.09 -30.69 -3.42
CA GLY A 660 23.18 -31.83 -3.59
C GLY A 660 23.82 -32.93 -4.43
N THR A 661 24.39 -32.58 -5.59
CA THR A 661 25.05 -33.56 -6.48
C THR A 661 26.22 -34.27 -5.79
N ILE A 662 27.09 -33.53 -5.09
CA ILE A 662 28.21 -34.13 -4.32
C ILE A 662 27.68 -35.05 -3.24
N TYR A 663 26.65 -34.62 -2.51
CA TYR A 663 26.03 -35.37 -1.44
C TYR A 663 25.42 -36.69 -1.95
N TYR A 664 24.59 -36.63 -2.99
CA TYR A 664 23.92 -37.80 -3.56
C TYR A 664 24.89 -38.77 -4.22
N THR A 665 25.95 -38.28 -4.86
CA THR A 665 27.00 -39.15 -5.43
C THR A 665 27.77 -39.88 -4.35
N MET A 666 28.11 -39.21 -3.23
CA MET A 666 28.75 -39.86 -2.08
C MET A 666 27.82 -40.91 -1.44
N LEU A 667 26.54 -40.57 -1.25
CA LEU A 667 25.53 -41.47 -0.71
C LEU A 667 25.34 -42.71 -1.59
N LEU A 668 25.25 -42.51 -2.90
CA LEU A 668 25.14 -43.57 -3.90
C LEU A 668 26.39 -44.47 -3.88
N TYR A 669 27.59 -43.89 -3.88
CA TYR A 669 28.83 -44.66 -3.82
C TYR A 669 28.91 -45.55 -2.57
N LEU A 670 28.60 -45.01 -1.39
CA LEU A 670 28.63 -45.76 -0.14
C LEU A 670 27.58 -46.87 -0.10
N THR A 671 26.35 -46.60 -0.56
CA THR A 671 25.29 -47.61 -0.64
C THR A 671 25.63 -48.71 -1.63
N GLN A 672 26.13 -48.37 -2.82
CA GLN A 672 26.63 -49.32 -3.80
C GLN A 672 27.74 -50.21 -3.21
N LYS A 673 28.72 -49.61 -2.51
CA LYS A 673 29.84 -50.32 -1.87
C LYS A 673 29.38 -51.28 -0.76
N LEU A 674 28.42 -50.86 0.04
CA LEU A 674 27.82 -51.70 1.09
C LEU A 674 27.01 -52.85 0.50
N ALA A 675 26.24 -52.58 -0.56
CA ALA A 675 25.44 -53.58 -1.25
C ALA A 675 26.32 -54.64 -1.93
N THR A 676 27.37 -54.23 -2.67
CA THR A 676 28.38 -55.14 -3.25
C THR A 676 28.97 -56.05 -2.19
N HIS A 677 29.48 -55.47 -1.11
CA HIS A 677 30.13 -56.24 -0.05
C HIS A 677 29.15 -57.17 0.69
N SER A 678 27.91 -56.74 0.91
CA SER A 678 26.85 -57.59 1.46
C SER A 678 26.53 -58.76 0.55
N ASN A 679 26.43 -58.53 -0.76
CA ASN A 679 26.12 -59.58 -1.73
C ASN A 679 27.25 -60.59 -1.88
N ILE A 680 28.52 -60.17 -1.79
CA ILE A 680 29.67 -61.09 -1.83
C ILE A 680 29.70 -62.00 -0.60
N ARG A 681 29.25 -61.52 0.57
CA ARG A 681 29.22 -62.33 1.81
C ARG A 681 28.05 -63.32 1.87
N LYS A 682 26.95 -63.06 1.16
CA LYS A 682 25.79 -63.96 1.13
C LYS A 682 25.97 -65.00 0.01
N TYR A 683 25.68 -66.26 0.30
CA TYR A 683 25.65 -67.32 -0.72
C TYR A 683 24.42 -67.13 -1.64
N CYS A 684 24.56 -66.26 -2.64
CA CYS A 684 23.57 -66.05 -3.70
C CYS A 684 24.01 -66.74 -5.00
N THR A 685 23.06 -67.06 -5.88
CA THR A 685 23.44 -67.49 -7.23
C THR A 685 24.22 -66.39 -7.94
N ILE A 686 25.13 -66.77 -8.82
CA ILE A 686 25.94 -65.81 -9.59
C ILE A 686 25.04 -64.89 -10.41
N THR A 687 23.95 -65.41 -10.97
CA THR A 687 22.94 -64.63 -11.71
C THR A 687 22.28 -63.58 -10.82
N THR A 688 21.82 -63.95 -9.63
CA THR A 688 21.24 -63.00 -8.66
C THR A 688 22.24 -61.90 -8.29
N THR A 689 23.50 -62.26 -8.08
CA THR A 689 24.55 -61.30 -7.72
C THR A 689 24.84 -60.35 -8.88
N HIS A 690 24.92 -60.88 -10.10
CA HIS A 690 25.10 -60.11 -11.33
C HIS A 690 23.95 -59.12 -11.56
N ASP A 691 22.70 -59.55 -11.41
CA ASP A 691 21.52 -58.70 -11.61
C ASP A 691 21.50 -57.56 -10.59
N LYS A 692 21.77 -57.85 -9.32
CA LYS A 692 21.89 -56.81 -8.28
C LYS A 692 22.96 -55.78 -8.59
N LEU A 693 24.15 -56.24 -8.98
CA LEU A 693 25.26 -55.37 -9.34
C LEU A 693 24.94 -54.53 -10.58
N SER A 694 24.23 -55.12 -11.54
CA SER A 694 23.75 -54.43 -12.74
C SER A 694 22.71 -53.36 -12.40
N CYS A 695 21.78 -53.62 -11.46
CA CYS A 695 20.83 -52.61 -10.98
C CYS A 695 21.55 -51.40 -10.36
N TRP A 696 22.62 -51.62 -9.62
CA TRP A 696 23.37 -50.53 -9.00
C TRP A 696 24.13 -49.64 -9.99
N ALA A 697 24.34 -50.05 -11.23
CA ALA A 697 25.02 -49.26 -12.25
C ALA A 697 24.22 -48.03 -12.73
N GLY A 698 22.97 -47.84 -12.29
CA GLY A 698 22.17 -46.65 -12.57
C GLY A 698 20.69 -46.96 -12.78
N ILE A 699 19.87 -45.91 -12.89
CA ILE A 699 18.41 -46.05 -13.05
C ILE A 699 18.04 -46.79 -14.34
N GLY A 700 18.74 -46.48 -15.45
CA GLY A 700 18.50 -47.16 -16.73
C GLY A 700 18.79 -48.66 -16.66
N SER A 701 19.89 -49.06 -16.02
CA SER A 701 20.23 -50.48 -15.85
C SER A 701 19.32 -51.16 -14.83
N SER A 702 18.90 -50.46 -13.76
CA SER A 702 17.95 -51.00 -12.78
C SER A 702 16.57 -51.23 -13.40
N LEU A 703 16.04 -50.28 -14.18
CA LEU A 703 14.78 -50.42 -14.92
C LEU A 703 14.85 -51.54 -15.97
N SER A 704 15.95 -51.60 -16.74
CA SER A 704 16.15 -52.68 -17.71
C SER A 704 16.22 -54.05 -17.03
N THR A 705 16.88 -54.15 -15.87
CA THR A 705 16.95 -55.40 -15.11
C THR A 705 15.60 -55.76 -14.52
N LEU A 706 14.86 -54.77 -13.99
CA LEU A 706 13.51 -54.96 -13.49
C LEU A 706 12.58 -55.47 -14.60
N TYR A 707 12.66 -54.87 -15.80
CA TYR A 707 11.93 -55.32 -16.98
C TYR A 707 12.30 -56.75 -17.39
N GLN A 708 13.59 -57.08 -17.43
CA GLN A 708 14.04 -58.44 -17.72
C GLN A 708 13.56 -59.45 -16.67
N GLN A 709 13.44 -59.02 -15.41
CA GLN A 709 12.95 -59.87 -14.33
C GLN A 709 11.43 -60.07 -14.33
N ILE A 710 10.67 -59.28 -15.10
CA ILE A 710 9.27 -59.61 -15.43
C ILE A 710 9.21 -60.91 -16.24
N SER A 711 10.16 -61.10 -17.15
CA SER A 711 10.23 -62.30 -17.99
C SER A 711 10.91 -63.48 -17.28
N LEU A 712 11.89 -63.21 -16.40
CA LEU A 712 12.65 -64.22 -15.67
C LEU A 712 12.85 -63.81 -14.20
N PRO A 713 11.92 -64.17 -13.30
CA PRO A 713 11.94 -63.71 -11.91
C PRO A 713 13.02 -64.43 -11.10
N VAL A 714 14.21 -63.83 -11.00
CA VAL A 714 15.33 -64.35 -10.18
C VAL A 714 15.50 -63.55 -8.89
N SER A 715 15.26 -62.23 -8.90
CA SER A 715 15.39 -61.36 -7.70
C SER A 715 14.53 -60.08 -7.77
N VAL A 716 13.26 -60.22 -8.18
CA VAL A 716 12.35 -59.09 -8.51
C VAL A 716 12.30 -58.04 -7.41
N TRP A 717 12.18 -58.46 -6.15
CA TRP A 717 12.09 -57.55 -5.01
C TRP A 717 13.35 -56.71 -4.78
N GLU A 718 14.51 -57.33 -4.95
CA GLU A 718 15.80 -56.66 -4.73
C GLU A 718 16.09 -55.70 -5.88
N ALA A 719 15.81 -56.09 -7.12
CA ALA A 719 15.89 -55.20 -8.29
C ALA A 719 14.89 -54.03 -8.19
N PHE A 720 13.67 -54.29 -7.72
CA PHE A 720 12.66 -53.26 -7.47
C PHE A 720 13.11 -52.29 -6.38
N SER A 721 13.62 -52.80 -5.26
CA SER A 721 14.09 -51.97 -4.14
C SER A 721 15.25 -51.06 -4.54
N ILE A 722 16.22 -51.58 -5.31
CA ILE A 722 17.32 -50.78 -5.85
C ILE A 722 16.78 -49.73 -6.82
N THR A 723 15.85 -50.11 -7.72
CA THR A 723 15.25 -49.18 -8.68
C THR A 723 14.49 -48.06 -7.99
N ALA A 724 13.65 -48.39 -6.99
CA ALA A 724 12.91 -47.42 -6.20
C ALA A 724 13.85 -46.47 -5.44
N TYR A 725 14.92 -47.01 -4.85
CA TYR A 725 15.94 -46.20 -4.17
C TYR A 725 16.64 -45.22 -5.13
N LEU A 726 17.08 -45.68 -6.29
CA LEU A 726 17.72 -44.83 -7.29
C LEU A 726 16.76 -43.79 -7.87
N LEU A 727 15.50 -44.17 -8.10
CA LEU A 727 14.45 -43.25 -8.54
C LEU A 727 14.19 -42.16 -7.50
N ALA A 728 14.08 -42.53 -6.22
CA ALA A 728 13.91 -41.59 -5.11
C ALA A 728 15.11 -40.64 -4.99
N LEU A 729 16.34 -41.16 -5.10
CA LEU A 729 17.55 -40.35 -5.08
C LEU A 729 17.59 -39.36 -6.25
N SER A 730 17.18 -39.79 -7.45
CA SER A 730 17.11 -38.91 -8.62
C SER A 730 15.99 -37.88 -8.51
N ALA A 731 14.83 -38.25 -7.99
CA ALA A 731 13.76 -37.29 -7.72
C ALA A 731 14.24 -36.21 -6.76
N LEU A 732 14.90 -36.61 -5.65
CA LEU A 732 15.48 -35.69 -4.68
C LEU A 732 16.54 -34.78 -5.30
N HIS A 733 17.40 -35.34 -6.15
CA HIS A 733 18.43 -34.58 -6.86
C HIS A 733 17.85 -33.53 -7.81
N VAL A 734 16.80 -33.89 -8.56
CA VAL A 734 16.11 -32.99 -9.48
C VAL A 734 15.29 -31.92 -8.75
N THR A 735 14.72 -32.23 -7.58
CA THR A 735 13.92 -31.26 -6.81
C THR A 735 14.76 -30.36 -5.91
N THR A 736 16.00 -30.74 -5.56
CA THR A 736 16.89 -29.94 -4.69
C THR A 736 17.05 -28.47 -5.13
N PRO A 737 17.23 -28.14 -6.43
CA PRO A 737 17.33 -26.75 -6.87
C PRO A 737 16.00 -25.98 -6.75
N ALA A 738 14.87 -26.68 -6.76
CA ALA A 738 13.54 -26.10 -6.61
C ALA A 738 13.16 -25.87 -5.14
N LEU A 739 13.82 -26.54 -4.18
CA LEU A 739 13.60 -26.32 -2.74
C LEU A 739 14.02 -24.92 -2.27
N LEU A 740 14.83 -24.22 -3.05
CA LEU A 740 15.34 -22.88 -2.74
C LEU A 740 15.11 -21.95 -3.92
N SER A 741 13.94 -21.32 -3.98
CA SER A 741 13.63 -20.21 -4.89
C SER A 741 13.72 -18.88 -4.15
N VAL A 742 14.23 -17.86 -4.83
CA VAL A 742 14.12 -16.47 -4.38
C VAL A 742 13.02 -15.84 -5.21
N GLU A 743 11.88 -15.55 -4.57
CA GLU A 743 10.74 -14.91 -5.20
C GLU A 743 10.78 -13.39 -4.99
N THR A 744 10.33 -12.66 -5.99
CA THR A 744 10.08 -11.23 -5.85
C THR A 744 8.69 -11.01 -5.28
N PHE A 745 8.59 -10.16 -4.28
CA PHE A 745 7.30 -9.65 -3.80
C PHE A 745 7.37 -8.13 -3.74
N ASN A 746 6.28 -7.46 -4.15
CA ASN A 746 6.20 -6.01 -4.10
C ASN A 746 5.76 -5.58 -2.69
N PHE A 747 6.73 -5.33 -1.81
CA PHE A 747 6.44 -4.77 -0.49
C PHE A 747 6.19 -3.26 -0.62
N SER A 748 5.02 -2.89 -1.13
CA SER A 748 4.55 -1.50 -1.14
C SER A 748 3.32 -1.34 -0.25
N SER A 749 3.40 -1.84 0.99
CA SER A 749 2.41 -1.56 2.04
C SER A 749 2.57 -0.14 2.59
N SER A 750 2.44 0.87 1.72
CA SER A 750 1.88 2.15 2.15
C SER A 750 0.36 2.01 1.98
N ILE A 751 -0.28 1.36 2.94
CA ILE A 751 -1.74 1.39 3.02
C ILE A 751 -2.06 2.81 3.46
N VAL A 752 -2.42 3.66 2.50
CA VAL A 752 -3.01 4.97 2.81
C VAL A 752 -4.45 4.65 3.17
N ALA A 753 -4.67 4.38 4.44
CA ALA A 753 -6.01 4.25 4.97
C ALA A 753 -6.70 5.61 4.87
N PRO A 754 -7.91 5.72 4.30
CA PRO A 754 -8.70 6.93 4.44
C PRO A 754 -8.88 7.20 5.94
N ILE A 755 -8.41 8.37 6.36
CA ILE A 755 -8.64 8.90 7.69
C ILE A 755 -9.76 9.93 7.57
N GLN A 756 -10.77 9.79 8.42
CA GLN A 756 -11.73 10.84 8.64
C GLN A 756 -11.02 11.88 9.53
N GLY A 757 -10.61 12.98 8.89
CA GLY A 757 -9.93 14.08 9.57
C GLY A 757 -10.80 14.64 10.69
N GLY A 758 -10.20 14.84 11.86
CA GLY A 758 -10.82 15.64 12.91
C GLY A 758 -11.05 17.07 12.42
N PRO A 759 -12.05 17.80 12.97
CA PRO A 759 -12.29 19.19 12.59
C PRO A 759 -11.02 20.01 12.81
N GLN A 760 -10.53 20.68 11.76
CA GLN A 760 -9.36 21.55 11.89
C GLN A 760 -9.74 22.79 12.71
N TRP A 761 -9.28 22.80 13.96
CA TRP A 761 -9.52 23.90 14.90
C TRP A 761 -8.50 25.02 14.66
N ASN A 762 -8.85 26.01 13.84
CA ASN A 762 -8.00 27.20 13.65
C ASN A 762 -8.39 28.29 14.66
N ASP A 763 -7.63 28.40 15.74
CA ASP A 763 -7.95 29.16 16.97
C ASP A 763 -8.13 30.68 16.74
N SER A 764 -7.76 31.23 15.58
CA SER A 764 -7.81 32.67 15.32
C SER A 764 -9.11 33.19 14.69
N ARG A 765 -10.05 32.32 14.25
CA ARG A 765 -11.23 32.76 13.46
C ARG A 765 -12.60 32.32 13.99
N TYR A 766 -12.64 31.53 15.07
CA TYR A 766 -13.90 31.11 15.71
C TYR A 766 -14.29 32.02 16.87
N ASN A 767 -14.61 33.28 16.54
CA ASN A 767 -15.33 34.18 17.45
C ASN A 767 -16.84 34.17 17.14
N THR A 768 -17.37 33.06 16.61
CA THR A 768 -18.79 32.91 16.32
C THR A 768 -19.56 32.55 17.59
N THR A 769 -20.36 33.52 18.01
CA THR A 769 -21.40 33.57 19.03
C THR A 769 -21.95 32.24 19.59
N LEU A 770 -22.07 32.25 20.92
CA LEU A 770 -22.45 31.20 21.86
C LEU A 770 -23.81 30.49 21.64
N THR A 771 -24.55 30.79 20.57
CA THR A 771 -25.87 30.21 20.29
C THR A 771 -25.83 28.68 20.15
N TYR A 772 -24.67 28.12 19.81
CA TYR A 772 -24.46 26.68 19.68
C TYR A 772 -24.13 25.95 21.00
N VAL A 773 -23.59 26.64 22.01
CA VAL A 773 -23.18 25.99 23.27
C VAL A 773 -24.39 25.54 24.09
N GLN A 774 -25.52 26.25 23.99
CA GLN A 774 -26.78 25.80 24.60
C GLN A 774 -27.24 24.45 24.04
N TYR A 775 -27.13 24.24 22.73
CA TYR A 775 -27.43 22.94 22.11
C TYR A 775 -26.44 21.85 22.54
N VAL A 776 -25.14 22.15 22.62
CA VAL A 776 -24.13 21.16 23.05
C VAL A 776 -24.26 20.79 24.54
N ALA A 777 -24.68 21.73 25.38
CA ALA A 777 -24.88 21.50 26.82
C ALA A 777 -25.96 20.43 27.09
N GLU A 778 -26.98 20.36 26.23
CA GLU A 778 -28.02 19.32 26.30
C GLU A 778 -27.49 17.92 25.96
N PHE A 779 -26.40 17.82 25.19
CA PHE A 779 -25.75 16.55 24.84
C PHE A 779 -24.67 16.09 25.84
N LEU A 780 -24.23 16.95 26.77
CA LEU A 780 -23.18 16.61 27.76
C LEU A 780 -23.50 15.37 28.63
N PRO A 781 -24.75 15.18 29.13
CA PRO A 781 -25.10 13.97 29.89
C PRO A 781 -25.02 12.70 29.04
N TRP A 782 -25.30 12.81 27.73
CA TRP A 782 -25.21 11.70 26.78
C TRP A 782 -23.76 11.35 26.45
N LEU A 783 -22.92 12.36 26.15
CA LEU A 783 -21.48 12.19 25.90
C LEU A 783 -20.75 11.51 27.06
N ARG A 784 -21.19 11.74 28.31
CA ARG A 784 -20.64 11.09 29.51
C ARG A 784 -20.92 9.59 29.58
N ASN A 785 -22.03 9.13 29.01
CA ASN A 785 -22.44 7.73 29.06
C ASN A 785 -21.92 6.90 27.88
N LEU A 786 -21.22 7.53 26.92
CA LEU A 786 -20.54 6.80 25.86
C LEU A 786 -19.37 6.01 26.46
N ASP A 787 -19.37 4.72 26.20
CA ASP A 787 -18.22 3.86 26.49
C ASP A 787 -17.01 4.32 25.66
N ASP A 788 -15.79 4.14 26.17
CA ASP A 788 -14.53 4.50 25.48
C ASP A 788 -14.38 3.75 24.13
N SER A 789 -15.24 2.78 23.85
CA SER A 789 -15.36 2.09 22.56
C SER A 789 -16.14 2.89 21.51
N GLN A 790 -17.02 3.81 21.91
CA GLN A 790 -17.86 4.64 21.04
C GLN A 790 -17.31 6.05 20.81
N THR A 791 -16.27 6.45 21.53
CA THR A 791 -15.60 7.75 21.37
C THR A 791 -14.37 7.65 20.47
N GLN A 792 -14.47 6.94 19.33
CA GLN A 792 -13.37 6.90 18.36
C GLN A 792 -13.07 8.34 17.90
N GLY A 793 -11.80 8.73 17.98
CA GLY A 793 -11.35 10.09 17.67
C GLY A 793 -11.31 11.05 18.86
N LEU A 794 -11.66 10.59 20.07
CA LEU A 794 -11.48 11.35 21.31
C LEU A 794 -10.74 10.51 22.36
N PHE A 795 -9.57 10.97 22.80
CA PHE A 795 -8.82 10.33 23.88
C PHE A 795 -8.21 11.37 24.81
N ASN A 796 -8.58 11.32 26.09
CA ASN A 796 -7.99 12.12 27.17
C ASN A 796 -7.93 13.63 26.86
N GLY A 797 -9.04 14.18 26.35
CA GLY A 797 -9.15 15.60 25.97
C GLY A 797 -8.41 15.98 24.69
N SER A 798 -8.00 15.00 23.89
CA SER A 798 -7.45 15.20 22.55
C SER A 798 -8.38 14.62 21.50
N LEU A 799 -8.73 15.43 20.50
CA LEU A 799 -9.38 14.97 19.28
C LEU A 799 -8.30 14.49 18.30
N TYR A 800 -8.48 13.36 17.64
CA TYR A 800 -7.51 12.81 16.69
C TYR A 800 -8.21 12.18 15.49
N ASP A 801 -7.50 12.12 14.36
CA ASP A 801 -8.05 11.54 13.12
C ASP A 801 -8.35 10.04 13.29
N VAL A 802 -9.52 9.60 12.83
CA VAL A 802 -9.96 8.20 12.93
C VAL A 802 -9.84 7.53 11.57
N SER A 803 -9.36 6.30 11.52
CA SER A 803 -9.41 5.52 10.27
C SER A 803 -10.83 4.98 10.05
N THR A 804 -11.36 5.13 8.84
CA THR A 804 -12.68 4.59 8.50
C THR A 804 -12.70 3.08 8.36
N GLU A 805 -11.52 2.44 8.25
CA GLU A 805 -11.36 0.99 8.12
C GLU A 805 -10.38 0.45 9.17
N ILE A 806 -10.77 -0.63 9.84
CA ILE A 806 -9.92 -1.31 10.83
C ILE A 806 -9.01 -2.30 10.08
N TYR A 807 -7.70 -2.05 10.07
CA TYR A 807 -6.72 -2.93 9.45
C TYR A 807 -6.03 -3.80 10.50
N PRO A 808 -6.09 -5.14 10.40
CA PRO A 808 -5.50 -6.03 11.39
C PRO A 808 -3.96 -5.92 11.38
N GLY A 809 -3.44 -5.10 12.30
CA GLY A 809 -2.00 -4.91 12.55
C GLY A 809 -1.38 -3.75 11.77
N GLY A 810 -0.95 -2.71 12.49
CA GLY A 810 -0.26 -1.57 11.92
C GLY A 810 -0.31 -0.35 12.83
N THR A 811 0.52 0.65 12.54
CA THR A 811 0.50 1.94 13.23
C THR A 811 0.48 3.08 12.21
N ALA A 812 -0.43 4.03 12.35
CA ALA A 812 -0.51 5.23 11.51
C ALA A 812 -0.18 6.48 12.34
N ASN A 813 0.54 7.44 11.76
CA ASN A 813 0.68 8.75 12.40
C ASN A 813 -0.56 9.57 12.06
N VAL A 814 -1.29 10.01 13.09
CA VAL A 814 -2.49 10.84 12.98
C VAL A 814 -2.23 12.20 13.58
N SER A 815 -2.88 13.22 13.01
CA SER A 815 -2.89 14.54 13.64
C SER A 815 -3.85 14.50 14.83
N ALA A 816 -3.50 15.22 15.89
CA ALA A 816 -4.31 15.31 17.09
C ALA A 816 -4.29 16.74 17.65
N VAL A 817 -5.45 17.22 18.09
CA VAL A 817 -5.62 18.51 18.74
C VAL A 817 -5.97 18.26 20.19
N GLY A 818 -5.07 18.62 21.10
CA GLY A 818 -5.29 18.53 22.54
C GLY A 818 -5.76 19.83 23.15
N PHE A 819 -6.74 19.76 24.04
CA PHE A 819 -7.19 20.90 24.81
C PHE A 819 -6.55 20.89 26.20
N ASN A 820 -5.70 21.87 26.47
CA ASN A 820 -5.07 22.03 27.77
C ASN A 820 -5.83 23.07 28.59
N ILE A 821 -6.59 22.63 29.60
CA ILE A 821 -7.32 23.53 30.49
C ILE A 821 -6.52 23.71 31.79
N THR A 822 -6.14 24.94 32.11
CA THR A 822 -5.47 25.34 33.37
C THR A 822 -6.48 26.12 34.20
N CYS A 823 -6.83 25.65 35.40
CA CYS A 823 -7.66 26.42 36.31
C CYS A 823 -6.82 26.93 37.49
N GLY A 824 -6.93 28.23 37.77
CA GLY A 824 -6.34 28.89 38.95
C GLY A 824 -7.45 29.54 39.78
N TYR A 825 -7.19 29.79 41.06
CA TYR A 825 -8.12 30.56 41.88
C TYR A 825 -7.87 32.05 41.64
N ILE A 826 -8.94 32.85 41.77
CA ILE A 826 -8.80 34.30 41.67
C ILE A 826 -8.56 34.84 43.07
N SER A 827 -7.33 35.25 43.37
CA SER A 827 -7.03 35.97 44.60
C SER A 827 -7.61 37.39 44.52
N TRP A 828 -8.05 37.95 45.65
CA TRP A 828 -8.53 39.35 45.79
C TRP A 828 -9.97 39.64 45.29
N SER A 829 -10.84 38.64 45.23
CA SER A 829 -12.27 38.87 45.05
C SER A 829 -12.95 39.22 46.38
N THR A 830 -13.70 40.32 46.42
CA THR A 830 -14.61 40.63 47.53
C THR A 830 -16.04 40.30 47.14
N VAL A 831 -16.75 39.59 48.02
CA VAL A 831 -18.15 39.24 47.83
C VAL A 831 -18.97 40.11 48.76
N GLY A 832 -19.80 40.99 48.22
CA GLY A 832 -20.72 41.82 48.98
C GLY A 832 -22.17 41.39 48.75
N ALA A 833 -22.92 41.11 49.80
CA ALA A 833 -24.35 40.82 49.66
C ALA A 833 -25.11 42.06 49.17
N ILE A 834 -25.95 41.91 48.13
CA ILE A 834 -26.79 43.00 47.61
C ILE A 834 -28.29 42.83 47.95
N GLY A 835 -28.63 41.80 48.73
CA GLY A 835 -30.00 41.48 49.17
C GLY A 835 -30.68 40.40 48.32
N PHE A 836 -31.72 39.75 48.87
CA PHE A 836 -32.51 38.69 48.22
C PHE A 836 -31.72 37.43 47.78
N GLY A 837 -30.63 37.09 48.47
CA GLY A 837 -29.79 35.97 48.06
C GLY A 837 -28.97 36.26 46.80
N MET A 838 -28.80 37.52 46.40
CA MET A 838 -27.83 37.89 45.37
C MET A 838 -26.55 38.41 46.02
N TYR A 839 -25.41 38.02 45.46
CA TYR A 839 -24.08 38.46 45.86
C TYR A 839 -23.42 39.22 44.71
N ASN A 840 -22.80 40.35 45.06
CA ASN A 840 -21.96 41.12 44.15
C ASN A 840 -20.50 40.71 44.36
N VAL A 841 -19.92 40.04 43.37
CA VAL A 841 -18.51 39.67 43.36
C VAL A 841 -17.75 40.77 42.64
N THR A 842 -16.89 41.47 43.38
CA THR A 842 -15.99 42.49 42.83
C THR A 842 -14.59 41.92 42.66
N LEU A 843 -14.06 41.97 41.44
CA LEU A 843 -12.71 41.51 41.11
C LEU A 843 -11.74 42.70 41.22
N VAL A 844 -10.93 42.76 42.26
CA VAL A 844 -9.89 43.80 42.40
C VAL A 844 -8.64 43.34 41.65
N PRO A 845 -8.09 44.09 40.67
CA PRO A 845 -8.21 45.55 40.51
C PRO A 845 -9.10 46.04 39.34
N THR A 846 -9.79 45.17 38.60
CA THR A 846 -10.38 45.55 37.29
C THR A 846 -11.67 46.35 37.36
N SER A 847 -12.20 46.64 38.55
CA SER A 847 -13.51 47.31 38.75
C SER A 847 -14.71 46.61 38.12
N ASP A 848 -14.52 45.41 37.55
CA ASP A 848 -15.60 44.57 37.05
C ASP A 848 -16.37 43.97 38.23
N TYR A 849 -17.69 44.00 38.12
CA TYR A 849 -18.61 43.42 39.08
C TYR A 849 -19.41 42.31 38.41
N MET A 850 -19.60 41.20 39.12
CA MET A 850 -20.43 40.09 38.68
C MET A 850 -21.56 39.90 39.67
N ILE A 851 -22.80 39.99 39.20
CA ILE A 851 -23.96 39.69 40.03
C ILE A 851 -24.22 38.18 39.96
N VAL A 852 -24.12 37.53 41.11
CA VAL A 852 -24.34 36.10 41.26
C VAL A 852 -25.60 35.88 42.09
N GLU A 853 -26.63 35.29 41.49
CA GLU A 853 -27.80 34.82 42.22
C GLU A 853 -27.43 33.54 42.98
N ALA A 854 -27.59 33.52 44.30
CA ALA A 854 -27.26 32.37 45.13
C ALA A 854 -28.33 31.30 44.97
N PRO A 855 -28.02 30.17 44.33
CA PRO A 855 -28.96 29.09 44.24
C PRO A 855 -28.94 28.31 45.56
N GLY A 856 -30.11 27.89 46.03
CA GLY A 856 -30.18 26.86 47.06
C GLY A 856 -29.49 25.58 46.57
N SER A 857 -28.36 25.24 47.19
CA SER A 857 -27.55 24.01 47.07
C SER A 857 -26.97 23.62 45.69
N ASP A 858 -25.65 23.41 45.70
CA ASP A 858 -24.83 22.65 44.73
C ASP A 858 -24.96 23.00 43.24
N ILE A 859 -24.60 24.23 42.85
CA ILE A 859 -24.46 24.59 41.44
C ILE A 859 -23.10 25.24 41.17
N LEU A 860 -22.40 24.68 40.19
CA LEU A 860 -21.29 25.31 39.49
C LEU A 860 -21.91 26.20 38.40
N ALA A 861 -21.79 27.53 38.52
CA ALA A 861 -22.16 28.40 37.40
C ALA A 861 -20.91 29.02 36.79
N LEU A 862 -20.91 29.07 35.46
CA LEU A 862 -19.87 29.70 34.65
C LEU A 862 -20.42 31.03 34.15
N HIS A 863 -19.67 32.11 34.36
CA HIS A 863 -20.08 33.45 33.98
C HIS A 863 -18.98 34.11 33.14
N ASN A 864 -19.36 34.77 32.05
CA ASN A 864 -18.45 35.57 31.24
C ASN A 864 -18.55 37.04 31.68
N PRO A 865 -17.52 37.61 32.34
CA PRO A 865 -17.62 38.91 33.02
C PRO A 865 -17.78 40.14 32.10
N ASN A 866 -17.80 40.00 30.77
CA ASN A 866 -17.81 41.13 29.84
C ASN A 866 -19.21 41.53 29.30
N SER A 867 -20.33 41.12 29.92
CA SER A 867 -21.66 41.26 29.28
C SER A 867 -22.41 42.58 29.50
N ASP A 868 -21.90 43.52 30.29
CA ASP A 868 -22.71 44.69 30.71
C ASP A 868 -22.66 45.90 29.75
N ASN A 869 -21.79 45.89 28.72
CA ASN A 869 -21.83 46.86 27.62
C ASN A 869 -21.56 46.14 26.28
N GLU A 870 -22.62 45.93 25.49
CA GLU A 870 -22.67 45.17 24.23
C GLU A 870 -22.34 43.66 24.33
N PRO A 871 -23.09 42.78 23.64
CA PRO A 871 -22.94 41.33 23.77
C PRO A 871 -21.74 40.83 22.94
N ASP A 872 -20.54 41.31 23.23
CA ASP A 872 -19.30 40.74 22.72
C ASP A 872 -18.90 39.55 23.62
N LEU A 873 -19.64 38.45 23.46
CA LEU A 873 -19.29 37.16 24.04
C LEU A 873 -18.22 36.47 23.18
N GLY A 874 -17.09 37.14 23.03
CA GLY A 874 -15.86 36.46 22.68
C GLY A 874 -15.50 35.53 23.82
N LEU A 875 -15.29 34.25 23.52
CA LEU A 875 -14.56 33.38 24.43
C LEU A 875 -13.15 34.00 24.55
N SER A 876 -12.95 34.89 25.53
CA SER A 876 -11.61 35.12 26.04
C SER A 876 -11.02 33.75 26.36
N ASN A 877 -9.70 33.60 26.29
CA ASN A 877 -9.00 32.36 26.63
C ASN A 877 -9.27 31.85 28.06
N SER A 878 -10.20 32.46 28.80
CA SER A 878 -10.57 32.14 30.16
C SER A 878 -12.08 32.16 30.43
N ILE A 879 -12.53 31.24 31.30
CA ILE A 879 -13.87 31.21 31.88
C ILE A 879 -13.73 31.40 33.39
N ILE A 880 -14.60 32.23 33.99
CA ILE A 880 -14.70 32.36 35.44
C ILE A 880 -15.86 31.50 35.92
N GLY A 881 -15.58 30.63 36.87
CA GLY A 881 -16.58 29.84 37.57
C GLY A 881 -16.54 30.14 39.06
N TYR A 882 -17.67 29.92 39.72
CA TYR A 882 -17.75 29.90 41.17
C TYR A 882 -18.34 28.59 41.65
N THR A 883 -17.98 28.19 42.86
CA THR A 883 -18.60 27.06 43.54
C THR A 883 -18.63 27.28 45.03
N THR A 884 -19.66 26.75 45.68
CA THR A 884 -19.78 26.68 47.14
C THR A 884 -19.12 25.42 47.71
N ASN A 885 -18.69 24.49 46.85
CA ASN A 885 -17.98 23.29 47.26
C ASN A 885 -16.48 23.56 47.35
N LYS A 886 -15.83 23.03 48.39
CA LYS A 886 -14.38 23.16 48.56
C LYS A 886 -13.65 22.40 47.45
N LEU A 887 -13.15 23.13 46.46
CA LEU A 887 -12.19 22.62 45.48
C LEU A 887 -10.83 22.48 46.17
N LEU A 888 -10.34 21.25 46.16
CA LEU A 888 -9.02 20.88 46.65
C LEU A 888 -8.08 20.76 45.45
N ASP A 889 -6.88 21.35 45.54
CA ASP A 889 -5.83 21.08 44.56
C ASP A 889 -5.21 19.68 44.75
N SER A 890 -4.22 19.35 43.91
CA SER A 890 -3.54 18.04 43.99
C SER A 890 -2.80 17.79 45.31
N ASP A 891 -2.53 18.84 46.09
CA ASP A 891 -1.90 18.77 47.42
C ASP A 891 -2.95 18.82 48.57
N GLN A 892 -4.24 18.72 48.24
CA GLN A 892 -5.38 18.90 49.14
C GLN A 892 -5.47 20.28 49.81
N ASN A 893 -4.88 21.31 49.21
CA ASN A 893 -5.08 22.67 49.67
C ASN A 893 -6.44 23.19 49.18
N THR A 894 -7.21 23.78 50.08
CA THR A 894 -8.39 24.56 49.71
C THR A 894 -7.95 25.86 49.05
N GLY A 895 -8.58 26.24 47.94
CA GLY A 895 -8.46 27.60 47.41
C GLY A 895 -8.83 28.63 48.48
N PHE A 896 -8.23 29.83 48.40
CA PHE A 896 -8.50 30.89 49.37
C PHE A 896 -10.00 31.26 49.32
N PRO A 897 -10.72 31.20 50.45
CA PRO A 897 -12.08 31.72 50.50
C PRO A 897 -12.02 33.23 50.23
N ALA A 898 -13.01 33.76 49.51
CA ALA A 898 -13.17 35.20 49.40
C ALA A 898 -13.25 35.80 50.81
N THR A 899 -12.44 36.83 51.08
CA THR A 899 -12.44 37.49 52.39
C THR A 899 -13.73 38.27 52.56
N ASP A 900 -14.55 37.84 53.50
CA ASP A 900 -15.80 38.50 53.85
C ASP A 900 -15.64 39.39 55.09
N ASN A 901 -16.38 40.49 55.12
CA ASN A 901 -16.57 41.34 56.29
C ASN A 901 -17.83 40.95 57.11
N ASP A 902 -18.69 40.07 56.58
CA ASP A 902 -19.89 39.55 57.25
C ASP A 902 -19.73 38.04 57.57
N SER A 903 -20.28 37.56 58.69
CA SER A 903 -20.01 36.19 59.17
C SER A 903 -20.91 35.09 58.60
N ASP A 904 -21.81 35.43 57.67
CA ASP A 904 -22.95 34.57 57.29
C ASP A 904 -22.95 34.08 55.82
N ILE A 905 -21.91 34.37 55.03
CA ILE A 905 -21.83 33.94 53.62
C ILE A 905 -21.15 32.55 53.51
N PRO A 906 -21.71 31.59 52.74
CA PRO A 906 -21.08 30.29 52.49
C PRO A 906 -19.72 30.44 51.80
N ASP A 907 -18.75 29.55 52.11
CA ASP A 907 -17.39 29.48 51.55
C ASP A 907 -17.41 29.46 50.00
N LEU A 908 -17.54 30.62 49.36
CA LEU A 908 -17.57 30.76 47.90
C LEU A 908 -16.14 30.78 47.38
N GLN A 909 -15.83 29.84 46.48
CA GLN A 909 -14.55 29.77 45.78
C GLN A 909 -14.73 30.19 44.33
N LEU A 910 -13.95 31.18 43.92
CA LEU A 910 -13.88 31.68 42.55
C LEU A 910 -12.63 31.13 41.87
N PHE A 911 -12.81 30.61 40.66
CA PHE A 911 -11.71 30.08 39.85
C PHE A 911 -11.82 30.57 38.41
N LYS A 912 -10.66 30.79 37.79
CA LYS A 912 -10.50 31.14 36.38
C LYS A 912 -9.84 29.96 35.67
N CYS A 913 -10.51 29.40 34.68
CA CYS A 913 -9.95 28.35 33.82
C CYS A 913 -9.52 28.96 32.50
N SER A 914 -8.23 28.91 32.16
CA SER A 914 -7.72 29.22 30.84
C SER A 914 -7.59 27.98 29.95
N ARG A 915 -7.84 28.14 28.65
CA ARG A 915 -7.66 27.12 27.62
C ARG A 915 -6.41 27.42 26.80
N ALA A 916 -5.60 26.41 26.53
CA ALA A 916 -4.59 26.43 25.47
C ALA A 916 -4.82 25.25 24.53
N VAL A 917 -4.93 25.52 23.23
CA VAL A 917 -5.01 24.48 22.19
C VAL A 917 -3.58 24.06 21.82
N VAL A 918 -3.33 22.74 21.80
CA VAL A 918 -2.01 22.18 21.48
C VAL A 918 -2.16 21.23 20.30
N HIS A 919 -1.60 21.60 19.15
CA HIS A 919 -1.46 20.69 18.01
C HIS A 919 -0.34 19.69 18.30
N GLN A 920 -0.65 18.42 18.14
CA GLN A 920 0.26 17.31 18.39
C GLN A 920 0.07 16.21 17.34
N TYR A 921 1.01 15.29 17.28
CA TYR A 921 0.90 14.09 16.47
C TYR A 921 0.86 12.89 17.41
N GLY A 922 0.07 11.89 17.07
CA GLY A 922 0.07 10.62 17.77
C GLY A 922 0.10 9.45 16.79
N THR A 923 0.31 8.26 17.34
CA THR A 923 0.36 7.01 16.60
C THR A 923 -0.92 6.24 16.90
N LEU A 924 -1.77 6.10 15.89
CA LEU A 924 -2.97 5.28 15.89
C LEU A 924 -2.60 3.81 15.66
N ASP A 925 -3.06 2.91 16.52
CA ASP A 925 -3.07 1.47 16.24
C ASP A 925 -4.22 1.18 15.26
N THR A 926 -3.86 0.81 14.02
CA THR A 926 -4.85 0.59 12.95
C THR A 926 -5.70 -0.64 13.19
N GLY A 927 -5.25 -1.58 14.04
CA GLY A 927 -6.01 -2.78 14.40
C GLY A 927 -7.11 -2.52 15.42
N THR A 928 -6.98 -1.46 16.21
CA THR A 928 -7.97 -1.09 17.23
C THR A 928 -8.68 0.23 16.94
N GLY A 929 -8.21 1.01 15.96
CA GLY A 929 -8.71 2.37 15.70
C GLY A 929 -8.44 3.33 16.85
N ARG A 930 -7.50 2.99 17.76
CA ARG A 930 -7.23 3.73 18.99
C ARG A 930 -5.82 4.31 18.96
N ILE A 931 -5.69 5.53 19.47
CA ILE A 931 -4.40 6.17 19.62
C ILE A 931 -3.60 5.45 20.71
N ILE A 932 -2.34 5.14 20.45
CA ILE A 932 -1.45 4.52 21.43
C ILE A 932 -1.12 5.60 22.46
N PRO A 933 -1.51 5.47 23.74
CA PRO A 933 -1.43 6.58 24.70
C PRO A 933 -0.01 7.15 24.90
N SER A 934 1.02 6.33 24.70
CA SER A 934 2.43 6.75 24.80
C SER A 934 2.94 7.57 23.61
N SER A 935 2.17 7.65 22.54
CA SER A 935 2.56 8.34 21.30
C SER A 935 2.13 9.80 21.24
N LEU A 936 1.12 10.19 22.03
CA LEU A 936 0.74 11.58 22.19
C LEU A 936 1.83 12.32 22.98
N TYR A 937 2.13 13.55 22.56
CA TYR A 937 3.19 14.34 23.17
C TYR A 937 2.91 14.48 24.69
N PRO A 938 3.88 14.24 25.57
CA PRO A 938 3.64 14.07 27.02
C PRO A 938 3.15 15.32 27.77
N ASN A 939 2.92 16.45 27.08
CA ASN A 939 2.66 17.75 27.70
C ASN A 939 1.19 18.01 28.08
N LEU A 940 0.22 17.16 27.68
CA LEU A 940 -1.20 17.37 27.99
C LEU A 940 -1.72 16.57 29.18
N GLN A 941 -1.00 15.54 29.65
CA GLN A 941 -1.37 14.86 30.90
C GLN A 941 -0.93 15.68 32.11
N LYS A 942 -1.74 16.66 32.50
CA LYS A 942 -1.64 17.38 33.78
C LYS A 942 -1.97 16.42 34.91
N ASN A 943 -0.95 15.98 35.63
CA ASN A 943 -1.12 15.13 36.82
C ASN A 943 -0.94 15.88 38.14
N HIS A 944 -0.44 17.12 38.12
CA HIS A 944 -0.38 18.02 39.28
C HIS A 944 -0.84 19.40 38.84
N SER A 945 -1.90 19.90 39.47
CA SER A 945 -2.28 21.31 39.44
C SER A 945 -2.18 21.80 40.86
N LYS A 946 -1.14 22.59 41.15
CA LYS A 946 -1.11 23.40 42.35
C LYS A 946 -1.96 24.63 42.08
N TRP A 947 -2.68 25.11 43.08
CA TRP A 947 -3.32 26.42 43.00
C TRP A 947 -2.24 27.50 42.83
N ASP A 948 -1.99 27.91 41.59
CA ASP A 948 -1.16 29.08 41.30
C ASP A 948 -2.02 30.34 41.40
N MET A 949 -1.49 31.35 42.08
CA MET A 949 -2.15 32.65 42.24
C MET A 949 -2.19 33.32 40.87
N TYR A 950 -3.39 33.53 40.32
CA TYR A 950 -3.53 34.25 39.07
C TYR A 950 -3.37 35.75 39.32
N ASN A 951 -2.17 36.29 39.13
CA ASN A 951 -1.89 37.71 39.26
C ASN A 951 -2.28 38.42 37.94
N SER A 952 -3.28 39.30 37.99
CA SER A 952 -3.83 39.96 36.80
C SER A 952 -2.88 40.97 36.11
N SER A 953 -1.66 41.19 36.61
CA SER A 953 -0.75 42.23 36.09
C SER A 953 0.08 41.86 34.86
N ASP A 954 0.12 40.59 34.44
CA ASP A 954 1.14 40.10 33.49
C ASP A 954 0.66 39.91 32.04
N ASP A 955 -0.60 40.23 31.70
CA ASP A 955 -1.17 40.01 30.35
C ASP A 955 -0.71 41.03 29.28
N ASN A 956 0.32 41.84 29.52
CA ASN A 956 0.74 42.90 28.60
C ASN A 956 2.17 42.78 28.00
N THR A 957 2.81 41.61 28.05
CA THR A 957 4.11 41.42 27.36
C THR A 957 4.15 40.18 26.48
N ASN A 958 4.07 40.40 25.16
CA ASN A 958 4.48 39.46 24.12
C ASN A 958 5.99 39.17 24.26
N ASN A 959 6.38 38.11 24.98
CA ASN A 959 7.66 37.42 24.77
C ASN A 959 7.66 35.99 25.33
N SER A 960 8.33 35.13 24.58
CA SER A 960 8.48 33.67 24.72
C SER A 960 8.93 33.20 26.11
N SER A 961 8.17 32.25 26.67
CA SER A 961 8.46 31.60 27.95
C SER A 961 9.57 30.56 27.84
N THR A 962 10.66 30.77 28.59
CA THR A 962 11.69 29.77 28.91
C THR A 962 11.17 28.70 29.86
N LEU A 963 11.32 27.44 29.47
CA LEU A 963 11.03 26.22 30.23
C LEU A 963 11.92 26.09 31.49
N LEU A 964 11.31 25.88 32.66
CA LEU A 964 11.95 25.26 33.84
C LEU A 964 11.39 23.85 34.02
N THR A 965 12.29 22.86 34.10
CA THR A 965 12.02 21.43 34.16
C THR A 965 11.85 20.94 35.60
N GLY A 966 10.75 20.24 35.89
CA GLY A 966 10.51 19.57 37.17
C GLY A 966 9.62 18.33 37.02
N ASN A 967 10.18 17.14 37.24
CA ASN A 967 9.54 15.83 37.15
C ASN A 967 8.67 15.50 38.39
N SER A 968 7.41 15.06 38.21
CA SER A 968 6.73 13.94 38.94
C SER A 968 5.23 13.81 38.58
N ARG A 969 4.60 12.62 38.79
CA ARG A 969 3.49 12.03 38.00
C ARG A 969 2.21 11.59 38.80
N LEU A 970 1.08 11.41 38.06
CA LEU A 970 -0.22 10.65 38.23
C LEU A 970 -1.45 11.30 38.98
N LYS A 971 -2.77 11.09 38.72
CA LYS A 971 -3.64 10.27 37.80
C LYS A 971 -5.08 10.88 37.73
N CYS A 972 -5.72 10.96 36.55
CA CYS A 972 -6.95 11.77 36.28
C CYS A 972 -8.30 11.00 36.41
N ARG A 973 -8.82 10.75 37.63
CA ARG A 973 -10.14 10.08 37.80
C ARG A 973 -11.16 10.82 38.69
N GLN A 974 -10.87 12.04 39.16
CA GLN A 974 -11.68 12.72 40.18
C GLN A 974 -12.58 13.86 39.68
N TRP A 975 -12.37 14.42 38.48
CA TRP A 975 -13.20 15.53 37.98
C TRP A 975 -14.62 15.12 37.59
N ALA A 976 -14.86 13.87 37.18
CA ALA A 976 -16.19 13.37 36.81
C ALA A 976 -17.08 12.99 38.03
N THR A 977 -16.51 12.88 39.23
CA THR A 977 -17.21 12.45 40.44
C THR A 977 -17.88 13.62 41.19
N ILE A 978 -17.44 14.85 40.96
CA ILE A 978 -18.00 16.04 41.62
C ILE A 978 -19.33 16.46 40.97
N LEU A 979 -19.54 16.19 39.68
CA LEU A 979 -20.79 16.47 38.96
C LEU A 979 -21.87 15.37 39.10
N SER A 980 -21.66 14.33 39.92
CA SER A 980 -22.54 13.13 39.96
C SER A 980 -23.40 12.93 41.21
N ASN A 981 -23.49 13.90 42.12
CA ASN A 981 -24.26 13.75 43.37
C ASN A 981 -25.55 14.59 43.44
N LEU A 982 -26.13 15.00 42.30
CA LEU A 982 -27.44 15.66 42.28
C LEU A 982 -28.57 14.60 42.25
N PRO A 983 -29.51 14.61 43.21
CA PRO A 983 -30.66 13.70 43.18
C PRO A 983 -31.79 14.32 42.35
N PHE A 984 -32.25 13.62 41.30
CA PHE A 984 -33.57 13.83 40.72
C PHE A 984 -34.40 12.55 40.83
N TYR A 985 -35.53 12.68 41.50
CA TYR A 985 -36.51 11.62 41.72
C TYR A 985 -37.46 11.51 40.51
N GLY A 986 -37.58 10.28 39.98
CA GLY A 986 -38.79 9.75 39.36
C GLY A 986 -38.92 9.86 37.83
N MET A 987 -38.83 8.74 37.11
CA MET A 987 -40.01 7.97 36.68
C MET A 987 -39.59 6.60 36.11
N ILE A 988 -40.37 5.58 36.45
CA ILE A 988 -40.21 4.17 36.11
C ILE A 988 -40.85 3.91 34.74
N LEU A 989 -40.15 3.27 33.81
CA LEU A 989 -40.76 2.36 32.83
C LEU A 989 -39.80 1.19 32.51
N ASN A 990 -40.31 -0.01 32.78
CA ASN A 990 -39.71 -1.32 32.52
C ASN A 990 -39.55 -1.59 31.01
N GLY A 991 -38.42 -2.20 30.63
CA GLY A 991 -38.24 -2.82 29.31
C GLY A 991 -37.08 -3.80 29.35
N THR A 992 -37.42 -5.09 29.37
CA THR A 992 -36.56 -6.24 29.65
C THR A 992 -35.50 -6.55 28.59
N PHE A 993 -34.33 -6.93 29.10
CA PHE A 993 -33.24 -7.65 28.45
C PHE A 993 -33.72 -8.88 27.65
N SER A 994 -33.11 -9.11 26.48
CA SER A 994 -32.96 -10.43 25.87
C SER A 994 -31.51 -10.63 25.45
N VAL A 995 -30.81 -11.48 26.20
CA VAL A 995 -29.49 -12.03 25.87
C VAL A 995 -29.69 -13.10 24.80
N GLY A 996 -29.01 -12.95 23.66
CA GLY A 996 -28.82 -14.01 22.68
C GLY A 996 -27.32 -14.30 22.54
N SER A 997 -26.86 -15.31 23.26
CA SER A 997 -25.55 -15.94 23.15
C SER A 997 -25.52 -17.04 22.08
N GLY A 998 -24.36 -17.24 21.45
CA GLY A 998 -23.93 -18.48 20.80
C GLY A 998 -23.93 -18.39 19.27
N ASP A 999 -22.80 -18.45 18.55
CA ASP A 999 -21.70 -19.43 18.48
C ASP A 999 -21.79 -20.23 17.16
N MET A 1000 -20.78 -19.97 16.30
CA MET A 1000 -20.20 -20.71 15.16
C MET A 1000 -20.16 -19.94 13.84
#